data_AF-A0A2N2P9E1-F1
#
_entry.id   AF-A0A2N2P9E1-F1
#
_cell.length_a   1.000
_cell.length_b   1.000
_cell.length_c   1.000
_cell.angle_alpha   90.00
_cell.angle_beta   90.00
_cell.angle_gamma   90.00
#
_symmetry.space_group_name_H-M   'P 1'
#
loop_
_entity.id
_entity.type
_entity.pdbx_description
1 polymer ?
#
loop_
_entity_poly.entity_id
_entity_poly.type
_entity_poly.pdbx_seq_one_letter_code
_entity_poly.pdbx_strand_id
1 'polypeptide(L)'
;MSAFGGTRFMNSIFVRLMTAVWCVATIHPSFAQLPDRPDRDKIVFAYLQSPTSNDVRGARWHALTHVGWSFITFNAAGALGGATTFQNRDPEFKAGGVVANNNVKMIAVLANASFDETILDTVMRSPSLRATLITNITNVVSDPSTGCDGVNLDFEFSWDSTTRDGMMAFIQELNVSLKALTPPRELSIYVNPTWNSTLYNAQVLQDHTDYVIYSGYDFASGNGMSAIGRYGTPSTFSIIRNLDGYMAAGVSANHLVLALPFYSRTWTTDAAGVYGDTGSSPGSGGMIDPNFNTMWRNSPIPKFLSDPANHQGMWYKQDEGGGVWSLTTFDDVNTLEAKLRLVNVWPGDQSTGQQLRGASFWSMLWLKANTSVDPNNTVAGGQSLTRTINFPYRLMEELYAPPGEREYRVDTFEHLGTASGTGYNIRWRDPEDGPDDVNVNAASSSRTPAVAPAGAPAGSNRVLAVTFRFDAAPGKFLFKHQPLMGTETPFTVDWNNAIAETDSTTKFFADIHVPAGYTGTTIRMVVRDGLKQLEKGPAFTLTTSGWQRISFDLANDPILPYAISEAAYVTGNGVINTSGAGALDISFAGFEVATTAFAGATGTINFDKITYTDAQPANRRYVINEFRYADTTKQFVEIYGPSGALPAGLILRAVDGATGSLSASITLSGTIPNDTGTGFGYYVVGSAGVPNLDQVIAAGTLETGPPDAIQLFESPSGTIHDALVYEAYNGLGTVDGPGEPLVAGNGPGWLGDIATGTNSAGESYTMGRYPDGANTWINGNDFSIMPPTPGSHNGDSIALPAIMSFATVPTQPFRTFQTFTTANPVTAGLPASPDNSVPGNTQAHRAVDTSGGGTMSVFGDASMGSIMPAHVRGYVYVPTAAANHQALGLGIAVRSGSTFFSAIPANSGFDSGYWLVYENRAGVGLADGQPDHPGVWHLLQATNDGRSATISSLLAQSTNAALAITPGQWAEFHLSINKFASPGDQLVASINNIEIFRGPFPAGGPTSGAFAAGFRETNGGTVTSDEGNWIDGLEFTATGTPAEVAQWELY
;
A
#
# COMPACT_ATOMS: atom_id res chain seq x y z
N MET A 1 -60.35 8.75 -32.13
CA MET A 1 -61.07 7.73 -32.93
C MET A 1 -60.54 6.36 -32.53
N SER A 2 -61.38 5.31 -32.54
CA SER A 2 -61.05 3.86 -32.45
C SER A 2 -59.88 3.45 -31.51
N ALA A 3 -60.11 3.06 -30.23
CA ALA A 3 -60.71 1.78 -29.75
C ALA A 3 -59.67 0.63 -29.69
N PHE A 4 -59.32 0.09 -28.51
CA PHE A 4 -60.04 -0.93 -27.70
C PHE A 4 -60.16 -2.30 -28.40
N GLY A 5 -59.88 -3.45 -27.78
CA GLY A 5 -59.44 -3.75 -26.40
C GLY A 5 -59.18 -5.28 -26.24
N GLY A 6 -59.00 -5.87 -25.04
CA GLY A 6 -59.01 -5.34 -23.68
C GLY A 6 -59.30 -6.45 -22.64
N THR A 7 -59.67 -6.08 -21.41
CA THR A 7 -60.15 -6.94 -20.28
C THR A 7 -59.12 -7.90 -19.62
N ARG A 8 -59.16 -8.19 -18.31
CA ARG A 8 -60.16 -7.88 -17.24
C ARG A 8 -59.50 -7.77 -15.84
N PHE A 9 -60.13 -7.02 -14.93
CA PHE A 9 -59.80 -6.95 -13.49
C PHE A 9 -60.22 -8.21 -12.72
N MET A 10 -59.58 -8.51 -11.57
CA MET A 10 -60.27 -8.68 -10.27
C MET A 10 -59.36 -8.78 -9.03
N ASN A 11 -59.49 -7.79 -8.13
CA ASN A 11 -59.52 -7.78 -6.64
C ASN A 11 -58.49 -8.54 -5.75
N SER A 12 -58.39 -8.03 -4.51
CA SER A 12 -57.47 -8.43 -3.43
C SER A 12 -58.21 -8.59 -2.07
N ILE A 13 -57.46 -8.79 -0.96
CA ILE A 13 -57.90 -8.91 0.47
C ILE A 13 -58.63 -10.25 0.76
N PHE A 14 -58.41 -11.07 1.81
CA PHE A 14 -57.84 -11.00 3.19
C PHE A 14 -56.80 -12.15 3.41
N VAL A 15 -55.67 -12.04 4.16
CA VAL A 15 -55.50 -11.90 5.64
C VAL A 15 -56.11 -13.12 6.38
N ARG A 16 -55.42 -13.99 7.15
CA ARG A 16 -54.13 -14.05 7.92
C ARG A 16 -53.50 -15.48 7.79
N LEU A 17 -52.52 -16.04 8.53
CA LEU A 17 -51.80 -15.79 9.82
C LEU A 17 -50.32 -16.34 9.75
N MET A 18 -49.79 -16.89 10.85
CA MET A 18 -48.53 -17.68 11.03
C MET A 18 -48.80 -19.18 10.77
N THR A 19 -47.86 -20.14 10.63
CA THR A 19 -46.40 -20.32 10.91
C THR A 19 -45.92 -21.52 10.02
N ALA A 20 -44.67 -22.01 9.89
CA ALA A 20 -43.33 -21.77 10.49
C ALA A 20 -42.20 -22.32 9.57
N VAL A 21 -40.92 -22.13 9.98
CA VAL A 21 -39.69 -22.89 9.64
C VAL A 21 -39.56 -23.53 8.25
N TRP A 22 -38.65 -22.99 7.43
CA TRP A 22 -37.57 -23.77 6.81
C TRP A 22 -36.29 -22.92 6.84
N CYS A 23 -35.17 -23.50 7.27
CA CYS A 23 -33.88 -22.82 7.26
C CYS A 23 -33.12 -23.22 6.00
N VAL A 24 -32.76 -22.22 5.18
CA VAL A 24 -31.80 -22.36 4.09
C VAL A 24 -30.83 -21.20 4.25
N ALA A 25 -29.56 -21.50 4.46
CA ALA A 25 -28.50 -20.50 4.43
C ALA A 25 -28.33 -20.03 2.98
N THR A 26 -29.09 -18.99 2.61
CA THR A 26 -28.94 -18.34 1.32
C THR A 26 -27.69 -17.47 1.40
N ILE A 27 -26.66 -17.83 0.63
CA ILE A 27 -25.47 -16.99 0.46
C ILE A 27 -25.95 -15.61 -0.01
N HIS A 28 -25.77 -14.59 0.82
CA HIS A 28 -26.10 -13.23 0.43
C HIS A 28 -25.20 -12.85 -0.75
N PRO A 29 -25.76 -12.31 -1.86
CA PRO A 29 -24.91 -11.78 -2.93
C PRO A 29 -24.09 -10.64 -2.33
N SER A 30 -22.78 -10.67 -2.53
CA SER A 30 -21.89 -9.60 -2.10
C SER A 30 -22.39 -8.27 -2.65
N PHE A 31 -22.70 -7.33 -1.76
CA PHE A 31 -23.15 -6.00 -2.17
C PHE A 31 -22.03 -5.34 -2.97
N ALA A 32 -22.36 -4.82 -4.15
CA ALA A 32 -21.37 -4.26 -5.05
C ALA A 32 -20.65 -3.07 -4.39
N GLN A 33 -19.38 -3.29 -4.05
CA GLN A 33 -18.45 -2.28 -3.56
C GLN A 33 -18.49 -1.08 -4.52
N LEU A 34 -18.71 0.12 -3.96
CA LEU A 34 -18.63 1.35 -4.76
C LEU A 34 -17.20 1.48 -5.30
N PRO A 35 -17.01 1.94 -6.56
CA PRO A 35 -15.69 1.97 -7.17
C PRO A 35 -14.74 2.83 -6.33
N ASP A 36 -13.66 2.21 -5.89
CA ASP A 36 -12.56 2.90 -5.23
C ASP A 36 -11.75 3.71 -6.26
N ARG A 37 -10.93 4.62 -5.74
CA ARG A 37 -10.10 5.51 -6.54
C ARG A 37 -8.98 4.66 -7.18
N PRO A 38 -8.84 4.61 -8.53
CA PRO A 38 -7.92 3.68 -9.17
C PRO A 38 -6.44 3.94 -8.84
N ASP A 39 -6.12 5.16 -8.40
CA ASP A 39 -4.79 5.58 -7.97
C ASP A 39 -4.63 5.63 -6.43
N ARG A 40 -5.54 5.05 -5.64
CA ARG A 40 -5.42 4.85 -4.18
C ARG A 40 -6.26 3.66 -3.69
N ASP A 41 -5.62 2.60 -3.20
CA ASP A 41 -6.30 1.40 -2.69
C ASP A 41 -6.81 1.54 -1.23
N LYS A 42 -6.36 2.55 -0.48
CA LYS A 42 -6.77 2.81 0.91
C LYS A 42 -7.79 3.95 1.07
N ILE A 43 -8.64 3.79 2.08
CA ILE A 43 -9.40 4.89 2.66
C ILE A 43 -8.44 5.83 3.40
N VAL A 44 -8.56 7.12 3.13
CA VAL A 44 -7.85 8.20 3.82
C VAL A 44 -8.90 9.25 4.15
N PHE A 45 -9.46 9.15 5.37
CA PHE A 45 -10.61 9.93 5.82
C PHE A 45 -10.17 11.07 6.75
N ALA A 46 -10.44 12.32 6.39
CA ALA A 46 -10.06 13.45 7.24
C ALA A 46 -11.30 14.20 7.78
N TYR A 47 -11.41 14.33 9.11
CA TYR A 47 -12.50 15.09 9.73
C TYR A 47 -12.26 16.60 9.65
N LEU A 48 -13.31 17.32 9.27
CA LEU A 48 -13.39 18.79 9.27
C LEU A 48 -14.07 19.27 10.55
N GLN A 49 -13.28 19.60 11.57
CA GLN A 49 -13.77 19.95 12.91
C GLN A 49 -14.50 21.29 12.98
N SER A 50 -14.17 22.25 12.12
CA SER A 50 -14.98 23.45 11.90
C SER A 50 -15.45 23.50 10.44
N PRO A 51 -16.77 23.48 10.17
CA PRO A 51 -17.33 23.50 8.82
C PRO A 51 -17.20 24.89 8.15
N THR A 52 -15.97 25.34 7.94
CA THR A 52 -15.61 26.63 7.34
C THR A 52 -14.47 26.45 6.33
N SER A 53 -14.41 27.30 5.31
CA SER A 53 -13.32 27.35 4.32
C SER A 53 -11.93 27.51 4.93
N ASN A 54 -11.80 27.96 6.18
CA ASN A 54 -10.51 28.03 6.86
C ASN A 54 -9.89 26.65 7.14
N ASP A 55 -10.69 25.59 7.32
CA ASP A 55 -10.19 24.25 7.71
C ASP A 55 -9.51 23.48 6.57
N VAL A 56 -9.59 24.01 5.34
CA VAL A 56 -9.02 23.40 4.14
C VAL A 56 -8.00 24.27 3.40
N ARG A 57 -7.69 25.47 3.92
CA ARG A 57 -6.65 26.33 3.33
C ARG A 57 -5.28 25.63 3.41
N GLY A 58 -4.72 25.29 2.25
CA GLY A 58 -3.46 24.55 2.15
C GLY A 58 -3.57 23.05 2.44
N ALA A 59 -4.77 22.47 2.41
CA ALA A 59 -4.96 21.02 2.42
C ALA A 59 -4.38 20.37 1.15
N ARG A 60 -3.80 19.17 1.28
CA ARG A 60 -3.33 18.36 0.15
C ARG A 60 -4.43 17.40 -0.28
N TRP A 61 -5.36 17.90 -1.09
CA TRP A 61 -6.54 17.16 -1.52
C TRP A 61 -6.21 15.84 -2.24
N HIS A 62 -5.15 15.84 -3.03
CA HIS A 62 -4.62 14.65 -3.70
C HIS A 62 -4.31 13.48 -2.74
N ALA A 63 -3.86 13.82 -1.52
CA ALA A 63 -3.45 12.87 -0.48
C ALA A 63 -4.63 12.25 0.30
N LEU A 64 -5.88 12.66 0.02
CA LEU A 64 -7.09 12.18 0.69
C LEU A 64 -7.95 11.33 -0.25
N THR A 65 -8.87 10.54 0.32
CA THR A 65 -9.97 9.92 -0.45
C THR A 65 -11.34 10.23 0.11
N HIS A 66 -11.46 10.62 1.38
CA HIS A 66 -12.72 11.00 2.02
C HIS A 66 -12.52 12.22 2.94
N VAL A 67 -13.53 13.10 3.05
CA VAL A 67 -13.60 14.11 4.11
C VAL A 67 -14.93 14.06 4.85
N GLY A 68 -14.88 14.16 6.17
CA GLY A 68 -16.06 14.12 7.05
C GLY A 68 -16.47 15.51 7.51
N TRP A 69 -17.69 15.95 7.15
CA TRP A 69 -18.27 17.21 7.63
C TRP A 69 -18.88 17.05 9.03
N SER A 70 -18.13 17.47 10.05
CA SER A 70 -18.56 17.50 11.45
C SER A 70 -19.33 18.82 11.75
N PHE A 71 -20.55 18.82 12.29
CA PHE A 71 -21.50 17.73 12.45
C PHE A 71 -22.88 18.14 11.90
N ILE A 72 -23.57 17.20 11.26
CA ILE A 72 -25.03 17.19 11.23
C ILE A 72 -25.47 16.46 12.51
N THR A 73 -26.44 17.01 13.24
CA THR A 73 -26.89 16.42 14.50
C THR A 73 -28.36 16.03 14.44
N PHE A 74 -28.81 15.09 15.27
CA PHE A 74 -30.24 14.80 15.44
C PHE A 74 -30.70 15.01 16.89
N ASN A 75 -31.95 15.45 17.05
CA ASN A 75 -32.60 15.58 18.36
C ASN A 75 -33.52 14.39 18.67
N ALA A 76 -34.12 14.37 19.88
CA ALA A 76 -35.00 13.28 20.35
C ALA A 76 -36.27 13.04 19.49
N ALA A 77 -36.57 13.88 18.49
CA ALA A 77 -37.64 13.69 17.52
C ALA A 77 -37.13 13.19 16.13
N GLY A 78 -35.84 12.87 16.00
CA GLY A 78 -35.21 12.48 14.73
C GLY A 78 -35.04 13.64 13.74
N ALA A 79 -35.24 14.89 14.16
CA ALA A 79 -35.08 16.07 13.31
C ALA A 79 -33.63 16.56 13.31
N LEU A 80 -33.14 16.99 12.14
CA LEU A 80 -31.73 17.35 11.93
C LEU A 80 -31.40 18.81 12.26
N GLY A 81 -30.30 19.02 12.99
CA GLY A 81 -29.54 20.27 13.06
C GLY A 81 -28.34 20.24 12.10
N GLY A 82 -27.80 21.41 11.73
CA GLY A 82 -26.62 21.53 10.87
C GLY A 82 -26.85 21.25 9.37
N ALA A 83 -27.91 20.54 8.98
CA ALA A 83 -28.21 20.19 7.58
C ALA A 83 -28.26 21.40 6.62
N THR A 84 -28.86 22.53 7.03
CA THR A 84 -28.88 23.76 6.23
C THR A 84 -27.48 24.38 6.06
N THR A 85 -26.59 24.23 7.05
CA THR A 85 -25.19 24.67 6.96
C THR A 85 -24.41 23.76 6.01
N PHE A 86 -24.65 22.45 6.06
CA PHE A 86 -24.08 21.48 5.10
C PHE A 86 -24.51 21.78 3.66
N GLN A 87 -25.79 22.07 3.41
CA GLN A 87 -26.29 22.45 2.09
C GLN A 87 -25.71 23.79 1.60
N ASN A 88 -25.53 24.76 2.51
CA ASN A 88 -25.01 26.09 2.19
C ASN A 88 -23.48 26.22 2.26
N ARG A 89 -22.74 25.10 2.35
CA ARG A 89 -21.27 25.08 2.34
C ARG A 89 -20.63 25.73 1.11
N ASP A 90 -19.38 26.14 1.24
CA ASP A 90 -18.61 26.79 0.18
C ASP A 90 -18.51 25.92 -1.10
N PRO A 91 -18.40 26.51 -2.31
CA PRO A 91 -18.41 25.77 -3.58
C PRO A 91 -17.33 24.69 -3.71
N GLU A 92 -16.25 24.80 -2.95
CA GLU A 92 -15.13 23.85 -2.96
C GLU A 92 -15.51 22.45 -2.42
N PHE A 93 -16.54 22.37 -1.58
CA PHE A 93 -17.07 21.12 -1.02
C PHE A 93 -18.29 20.58 -1.78
N LYS A 94 -18.57 21.10 -2.98
CA LYS A 94 -19.74 20.75 -3.80
C LYS A 94 -19.32 20.04 -5.09
N ALA A 95 -20.30 19.53 -5.85
CA ALA A 95 -20.04 18.90 -7.14
C ALA A 95 -19.26 19.83 -8.09
N GLY A 96 -18.11 19.35 -8.60
CA GLY A 96 -17.15 20.15 -9.39
C GLY A 96 -16.26 21.10 -8.59
N GLY A 97 -16.36 21.09 -7.26
CA GLY A 97 -15.42 21.73 -6.32
C GLY A 97 -14.10 20.97 -6.19
N VAL A 98 -13.11 21.55 -5.50
CA VAL A 98 -11.78 20.95 -5.33
C VAL A 98 -11.82 19.54 -4.72
N VAL A 99 -12.80 19.28 -3.84
CA VAL A 99 -13.08 17.94 -3.28
C VAL A 99 -13.38 16.95 -4.41
N ALA A 100 -14.37 17.27 -5.26
CA ALA A 100 -14.77 16.43 -6.38
C ALA A 100 -13.68 16.31 -7.46
N ASN A 101 -12.96 17.41 -7.76
CA ASN A 101 -11.91 17.42 -8.79
C ASN A 101 -10.70 16.54 -8.43
N ASN A 102 -10.39 16.37 -7.13
CA ASN A 102 -9.37 15.42 -6.67
C ASN A 102 -9.93 13.99 -6.45
N ASN A 103 -11.17 13.72 -6.84
CA ASN A 103 -11.88 12.46 -6.57
C ASN A 103 -11.98 12.10 -5.07
N VAL A 104 -12.09 13.11 -4.21
CA VAL A 104 -12.32 12.95 -2.76
C VAL A 104 -13.82 12.91 -2.48
N LYS A 105 -14.26 11.91 -1.72
CA LYS A 105 -15.66 11.71 -1.32
C LYS A 105 -16.05 12.63 -0.15
N MET A 106 -17.22 13.26 -0.24
CA MET A 106 -17.74 14.20 0.75
C MET A 106 -18.79 13.52 1.63
N ILE A 107 -18.40 13.18 2.87
CA ILE A 107 -19.20 12.40 3.82
C ILE A 107 -19.89 13.32 4.84
N ALA A 108 -21.19 13.13 5.05
CA ALA A 108 -21.93 13.80 6.11
C ALA A 108 -21.75 13.05 7.44
N VAL A 109 -21.17 13.69 8.46
CA VAL A 109 -21.01 13.07 9.79
C VAL A 109 -22.24 13.36 10.64
N LEU A 110 -22.89 12.30 11.13
CA LEU A 110 -24.13 12.36 11.92
C LEU A 110 -23.87 11.99 13.38
N ALA A 111 -24.16 12.92 14.30
CA ALA A 111 -24.09 12.69 15.75
C ALA A 111 -25.43 12.89 16.47
N ASN A 112 -25.60 12.27 17.64
CA ASN A 112 -26.62 12.67 18.61
C ASN A 112 -26.33 14.11 19.08
N ALA A 113 -27.36 14.96 19.18
CA ALA A 113 -27.16 16.37 19.53
C ALA A 113 -26.45 16.53 20.90
N SER A 114 -25.36 17.30 20.91
CA SER A 114 -24.48 17.49 22.08
C SER A 114 -23.84 16.20 22.61
N PHE A 115 -23.82 15.10 21.83
CA PHE A 115 -23.47 13.76 22.27
C PHE A 115 -24.29 13.28 23.50
N ASP A 116 -25.55 13.70 23.58
CA ASP A 116 -26.47 13.28 24.64
C ASP A 116 -26.93 11.83 24.41
N GLU A 117 -26.51 10.92 25.30
CA GLU A 117 -26.86 9.49 25.25
C GLU A 117 -28.38 9.27 25.38
N THR A 118 -29.12 10.15 26.06
CA THR A 118 -30.59 10.04 26.21
C THR A 118 -31.33 10.35 24.90
N ILE A 119 -30.74 11.17 24.02
CA ILE A 119 -31.24 11.43 22.67
C ILE A 119 -31.01 10.20 21.78
N LEU A 120 -29.83 9.58 21.87
CA LEU A 120 -29.50 8.34 21.16
C LEU A 120 -30.46 7.21 21.57
N ASP A 121 -30.60 6.98 22.88
CA ASP A 121 -31.55 6.03 23.47
C ASP A 121 -32.99 6.24 22.96
N THR A 122 -33.48 7.47 23.02
CA THR A 122 -34.87 7.80 22.65
C THR A 122 -35.16 7.47 21.18
N VAL A 123 -34.23 7.78 20.28
CA VAL A 123 -34.41 7.55 18.84
C VAL A 123 -34.19 6.09 18.46
N MET A 124 -33.10 5.47 18.92
CA MET A 124 -32.73 4.12 18.48
C MET A 124 -33.71 3.05 18.98
N ARG A 125 -34.21 3.18 20.22
CA ARG A 125 -35.23 2.28 20.80
C ARG A 125 -36.61 2.43 20.13
N SER A 126 -36.82 3.38 19.22
CA SER A 126 -38.11 3.72 18.61
C SER A 126 -38.11 3.61 17.08
N PRO A 127 -38.66 2.53 16.48
CA PRO A 127 -38.65 2.33 15.03
C PRO A 127 -39.26 3.47 14.21
N SER A 128 -40.25 4.19 14.75
CA SER A 128 -40.83 5.36 14.08
C SER A 128 -39.88 6.56 14.08
N LEU A 129 -39.09 6.77 15.14
CA LEU A 129 -38.08 7.83 15.19
C LEU A 129 -36.86 7.49 14.31
N ARG A 130 -36.45 6.22 14.27
CA ARG A 130 -35.46 5.74 13.29
C ARG A 130 -35.90 6.03 11.85
N ALA A 131 -37.11 5.61 11.47
CA ALA A 131 -37.65 5.87 10.13
C ALA A 131 -37.74 7.37 9.80
N THR A 132 -38.10 8.23 10.78
CA THR A 132 -38.06 9.69 10.63
C THR A 132 -36.62 10.20 10.40
N LEU A 133 -35.66 9.76 11.20
CA LEU A 133 -34.26 10.15 11.08
C LEU A 133 -33.66 9.70 9.73
N ILE A 134 -33.89 8.46 9.31
CA ILE A 134 -33.46 7.90 8.02
C ILE A 134 -34.05 8.70 6.85
N THR A 135 -35.34 9.06 6.92
CA THR A 135 -35.98 9.92 5.91
C THR A 135 -35.28 11.28 5.82
N ASN A 136 -35.00 11.90 6.97
CA ASN A 136 -34.34 13.21 7.02
C ASN A 136 -32.90 13.16 6.48
N ILE A 137 -32.12 12.12 6.82
CA ILE A 137 -30.76 11.90 6.30
C ILE A 137 -30.80 11.68 4.78
N THR A 138 -31.67 10.80 4.31
CA THR A 138 -31.82 10.46 2.89
C THR A 138 -32.15 11.71 2.07
N ASN A 139 -33.01 12.60 2.58
CA ASN A 139 -33.32 13.89 1.94
C ASN A 139 -32.12 14.84 1.83
N VAL A 140 -31.13 14.75 2.74
CA VAL A 140 -29.92 15.59 2.70
C VAL A 140 -28.88 15.04 1.71
N VAL A 141 -28.65 13.72 1.69
CA VAL A 141 -27.58 13.11 0.87
C VAL A 141 -28.00 12.75 -0.56
N SER A 142 -29.30 12.71 -0.84
CA SER A 142 -29.84 12.53 -2.20
C SER A 142 -29.90 13.83 -3.02
N ASP A 143 -29.72 15.00 -2.40
CA ASP A 143 -29.68 16.30 -3.09
C ASP A 143 -28.40 16.42 -3.95
N PRO A 144 -28.52 16.42 -5.30
CA PRO A 144 -27.36 16.44 -6.18
C PRO A 144 -26.61 17.78 -6.16
N SER A 145 -27.21 18.86 -5.64
CA SER A 145 -26.52 20.15 -5.47
C SER A 145 -25.53 20.16 -4.31
N THR A 146 -25.64 19.18 -3.39
CA THR A 146 -24.66 19.01 -2.32
C THR A 146 -23.36 18.43 -2.86
N GLY A 147 -23.42 17.37 -3.68
CA GLY A 147 -22.24 16.49 -3.88
C GLY A 147 -21.87 15.86 -2.54
N CYS A 148 -22.73 14.99 -2.03
CA CYS A 148 -22.52 14.20 -0.82
C CYS A 148 -22.52 12.73 -1.20
N ASP A 149 -21.51 11.97 -0.78
CA ASP A 149 -21.25 10.61 -1.26
C ASP A 149 -21.60 9.54 -0.21
N GLY A 150 -21.71 9.92 1.06
CA GLY A 150 -22.07 8.99 2.13
C GLY A 150 -22.39 9.64 3.47
N VAL A 151 -22.62 8.78 4.46
CA VAL A 151 -22.91 9.14 5.85
C VAL A 151 -21.93 8.39 6.76
N ASN A 152 -21.26 9.09 7.69
CA ASN A 152 -20.59 8.45 8.82
C ASN A 152 -21.44 8.66 10.08
N LEU A 153 -21.70 7.58 10.82
CA LEU A 153 -22.35 7.64 12.12
C LEU A 153 -21.30 7.87 13.22
N ASP A 154 -21.51 8.89 14.03
CA ASP A 154 -20.58 9.30 15.09
C ASP A 154 -21.36 9.38 16.41
N PHE A 155 -21.60 8.22 17.00
CA PHE A 155 -22.46 8.03 18.17
C PHE A 155 -21.59 7.66 19.37
N GLU A 156 -21.47 8.58 20.32
CA GLU A 156 -20.58 8.49 21.48
C GLU A 156 -21.39 8.64 22.80
N PHE A 157 -21.05 7.97 23.92
CA PHE A 157 -20.00 6.95 24.14
C PHE A 157 -20.53 5.62 24.70
N SER A 158 -21.65 5.62 25.43
CA SER A 158 -22.14 4.45 26.17
C SER A 158 -23.64 4.25 25.97
N TRP A 159 -24.06 2.99 25.89
CA TRP A 159 -25.47 2.59 25.78
C TRP A 159 -25.69 1.14 26.20
N ASP A 160 -26.95 0.74 26.44
CA ASP A 160 -27.31 -0.64 26.76
C ASP A 160 -27.61 -1.49 25.51
N SER A 161 -27.76 -2.80 25.70
CA SER A 161 -28.02 -3.76 24.62
C SER A 161 -29.32 -3.51 23.85
N THR A 162 -30.31 -2.84 24.43
CA THR A 162 -31.57 -2.46 23.78
C THR A 162 -31.35 -1.30 22.82
N THR A 163 -30.51 -0.33 23.21
CA THR A 163 -30.08 0.75 22.31
C THR A 163 -29.14 0.25 21.24
N ARG A 164 -28.23 -0.68 21.55
CA ARG A 164 -27.48 -1.43 20.52
C ARG A 164 -28.43 -2.04 19.50
N ASP A 165 -29.42 -2.82 19.92
CA ASP A 165 -30.33 -3.49 18.96
C ASP A 165 -31.14 -2.47 18.13
N GLY A 166 -31.49 -1.33 18.72
CA GLY A 166 -32.04 -0.18 18.01
C GLY A 166 -31.07 0.42 16.97
N MET A 167 -29.81 0.57 17.32
CA MET A 167 -28.73 1.11 16.47
C MET A 167 -28.32 0.13 15.36
N MET A 168 -28.30 -1.18 15.63
CA MET A 168 -28.06 -2.21 14.62
C MET A 168 -29.19 -2.22 13.59
N ALA A 169 -30.45 -2.14 14.03
CA ALA A 169 -31.59 -1.97 13.13
C ALA A 169 -31.52 -0.63 12.36
N PHE A 170 -31.08 0.47 13.00
CA PHE A 170 -30.86 1.74 12.31
C PHE A 170 -29.84 1.63 11.17
N ILE A 171 -28.70 0.98 11.40
CA ILE A 171 -27.66 0.75 10.39
C ILE A 171 -28.23 -0.06 9.22
N GLN A 172 -28.98 -1.13 9.50
CA GLN A 172 -29.63 -1.95 8.46
C GLN A 172 -30.67 -1.17 7.64
N GLU A 173 -31.58 -0.46 8.31
CA GLU A 173 -32.64 0.34 7.70
C GLU A 173 -32.07 1.52 6.88
N LEU A 174 -30.98 2.14 7.37
CA LEU A 174 -30.28 3.23 6.70
C LEU A 174 -29.44 2.72 5.51
N ASN A 175 -28.70 1.62 5.65
CA ASN A 175 -27.93 1.02 4.56
C ASN A 175 -28.81 0.74 3.34
N VAL A 176 -29.93 0.04 3.52
CA VAL A 176 -30.89 -0.23 2.44
C VAL A 176 -31.40 1.06 1.78
N SER A 177 -31.67 2.09 2.58
CA SER A 177 -32.13 3.41 2.08
C SER A 177 -31.04 4.15 1.28
N LEU A 178 -29.78 4.05 1.69
CA LEU A 178 -28.62 4.68 1.05
C LEU A 178 -28.17 3.93 -0.22
N LYS A 179 -28.26 2.59 -0.23
CA LYS A 179 -27.97 1.76 -1.42
C LYS A 179 -29.07 1.83 -2.49
N ALA A 180 -30.29 2.26 -2.13
CA ALA A 180 -31.38 2.50 -3.07
C ALA A 180 -31.33 3.85 -3.80
N LEU A 181 -30.35 4.71 -3.52
CA LEU A 181 -30.14 5.98 -4.22
C LEU A 181 -29.41 5.79 -5.56
N THR A 182 -29.49 6.79 -6.44
CA THR A 182 -28.78 6.81 -7.74
C THR A 182 -27.90 8.07 -7.87
N PRO A 183 -26.56 7.95 -7.90
CA PRO A 183 -25.80 6.74 -7.54
C PRO A 183 -26.06 6.35 -6.06
N PRO A 184 -25.67 5.14 -5.62
CA PRO A 184 -25.75 4.76 -4.21
C PRO A 184 -24.94 5.68 -3.30
N ARG A 185 -25.07 5.50 -1.98
CA ARG A 185 -24.27 6.20 -0.97
C ARG A 185 -23.51 5.23 -0.08
N GLU A 186 -22.43 5.70 0.52
CA GLU A 186 -21.70 4.98 1.57
C GLU A 186 -22.36 5.14 2.94
N LEU A 187 -22.19 4.13 3.79
CA LEU A 187 -22.50 4.17 5.21
C LEU A 187 -21.29 3.65 6.00
N SER A 188 -20.74 4.50 6.87
CA SER A 188 -19.68 4.15 7.80
C SER A 188 -20.07 4.51 9.24
N ILE A 189 -19.31 4.01 10.22
CA ILE A 189 -19.53 4.28 11.64
C ILE A 189 -18.20 4.39 12.37
N TYR A 190 -18.07 5.43 13.20
CA TYR A 190 -17.01 5.55 14.19
C TYR A 190 -17.35 4.70 15.42
N VAL A 191 -16.40 3.88 15.88
CA VAL A 191 -16.60 2.91 16.97
C VAL A 191 -15.59 3.07 18.09
N ASN A 192 -16.07 2.85 19.32
CA ASN A 192 -15.31 3.00 20.55
C ASN A 192 -13.96 2.26 20.56
N PRO A 193 -12.98 2.74 21.35
CA PRO A 193 -11.61 2.24 21.35
C PRO A 193 -11.45 0.83 21.94
N THR A 194 -12.54 0.11 22.27
CA THR A 194 -12.51 -1.25 22.82
C THR A 194 -13.78 -1.99 22.41
N TRP A 195 -13.63 -3.22 21.87
CA TRP A 195 -14.76 -4.07 21.51
C TRP A 195 -15.65 -4.40 22.71
N ASN A 196 -16.97 -4.33 22.52
CA ASN A 196 -17.97 -4.74 23.50
C ASN A 196 -19.28 -5.16 22.81
N SER A 197 -19.69 -6.41 22.97
CA SER A 197 -20.95 -6.94 22.41
C SER A 197 -22.22 -6.37 23.06
N THR A 198 -22.10 -5.60 24.14
CA THR A 198 -23.17 -4.76 24.68
C THR A 198 -23.42 -3.56 23.78
N LEU A 199 -22.38 -3.02 23.13
CA LEU A 199 -22.42 -1.81 22.33
C LEU A 199 -22.64 -2.06 20.82
N TYR A 200 -22.09 -3.16 20.30
CA TYR A 200 -22.09 -3.47 18.86
C TYR A 200 -22.44 -4.93 18.56
N ASN A 201 -22.77 -5.21 17.30
CA ASN A 201 -22.85 -6.56 16.73
C ASN A 201 -21.94 -6.61 15.50
N ALA A 202 -20.90 -7.44 15.54
CA ALA A 202 -19.85 -7.48 14.52
C ALA A 202 -20.39 -7.86 13.14
N GLN A 203 -21.31 -8.83 13.06
CA GLN A 203 -21.94 -9.19 11.79
C GLN A 203 -22.72 -8.00 11.20
N VAL A 204 -23.44 -7.23 12.01
CA VAL A 204 -24.20 -6.07 11.49
C VAL A 204 -23.27 -4.95 11.03
N LEU A 205 -22.12 -4.75 11.69
CA LEU A 205 -21.08 -3.86 11.20
C LEU A 205 -20.54 -4.35 9.84
N GLN A 206 -20.21 -5.64 9.73
CA GLN A 206 -19.63 -6.27 8.55
C GLN A 206 -20.57 -6.31 7.33
N ASP A 207 -21.85 -6.66 7.54
CA ASP A 207 -22.83 -6.89 6.47
C ASP A 207 -23.52 -5.59 5.99
N HIS A 208 -23.47 -4.50 6.77
CA HIS A 208 -24.29 -3.30 6.55
C HIS A 208 -23.56 -1.95 6.69
N THR A 209 -22.24 -1.93 6.76
CA THR A 209 -21.43 -0.71 6.53
C THR A 209 -20.48 -0.94 5.36
N ASP A 210 -20.00 0.12 4.72
CA ASP A 210 -18.92 0.05 3.73
C ASP A 210 -17.53 0.00 4.39
N TYR A 211 -17.41 0.55 5.60
CA TYR A 211 -16.23 0.51 6.46
C TYR A 211 -16.56 0.96 7.89
N VAL A 212 -15.75 0.50 8.85
CA VAL A 212 -15.81 0.88 10.27
C VAL A 212 -14.59 1.72 10.63
N ILE A 213 -14.78 2.93 11.15
CA ILE A 213 -13.70 3.79 11.62
C ILE A 213 -13.40 3.47 13.09
N TYR A 214 -12.27 2.83 13.36
CA TYR A 214 -11.84 2.48 14.71
C TYR A 214 -11.17 3.66 15.43
N SER A 215 -11.64 3.95 16.65
CA SER A 215 -11.08 4.92 17.59
C SER A 215 -9.68 4.50 18.10
N GLY A 216 -8.62 4.90 17.39
CA GLY A 216 -7.21 4.73 17.80
C GLY A 216 -6.69 5.79 18.78
N TYR A 217 -7.58 6.62 19.32
CA TYR A 217 -7.38 7.67 20.33
C TYR A 217 -8.71 7.86 21.08
N ASP A 218 -8.79 8.37 22.31
CA ASP A 218 -7.79 9.10 23.09
C ASP A 218 -7.39 8.35 24.36
N PHE A 219 -6.27 7.63 24.29
CA PHE A 219 -5.73 6.87 25.40
C PHE A 219 -4.93 7.76 26.37
N ALA A 220 -4.86 9.07 26.08
CA ALA A 220 -4.24 10.12 26.89
C ALA A 220 -5.27 11.04 27.56
N SER A 221 -6.54 10.63 27.62
CA SER A 221 -7.65 11.38 28.23
C SER A 221 -7.60 11.47 29.77
N GLY A 222 -6.85 10.59 30.44
CA GLY A 222 -6.72 10.56 31.90
C GLY A 222 -5.52 11.33 32.45
N ASN A 223 -5.38 11.36 33.78
CA ASN A 223 -4.27 12.04 34.46
C ASN A 223 -2.87 11.40 34.23
N GLY A 224 -2.77 10.26 33.54
CA GLY A 224 -1.50 9.57 33.27
C GLY A 224 -0.84 10.06 31.99
N MET A 225 0.33 10.68 32.12
CA MET A 225 1.10 11.29 31.01
C MET A 225 1.53 10.22 30.00
N SER A 226 0.90 10.18 28.82
CA SER A 226 1.02 9.06 27.87
C SER A 226 0.71 9.44 26.41
N ALA A 227 1.04 8.57 25.45
CA ALA A 227 0.71 8.77 24.04
C ALA A 227 -0.80 8.67 23.77
N ILE A 228 -1.25 9.47 22.78
CA ILE A 228 -2.66 9.75 22.48
C ILE A 228 -3.31 8.58 21.76
N GLY A 229 -2.73 8.19 20.62
CA GLY A 229 -2.77 6.82 20.15
C GLY A 229 -1.52 6.10 20.61
N ARG A 230 -1.68 4.91 21.20
CA ARG A 230 -0.56 4.05 21.64
C ARG A 230 -0.43 2.89 20.67
N TYR A 231 0.76 2.65 20.13
CA TYR A 231 1.04 1.56 19.19
C TYR A 231 0.83 0.18 19.85
N GLY A 232 1.77 -0.22 20.72
CA GLY A 232 1.68 -1.38 21.60
C GLY A 232 1.88 -2.75 20.95
N THR A 233 1.41 -3.76 21.66
CA THR A 233 1.42 -5.19 21.29
C THR A 233 0.03 -5.79 21.57
N PRO A 234 -0.28 -7.01 21.09
CA PRO A 234 -1.53 -7.70 21.42
C PRO A 234 -1.77 -7.89 22.93
N SER A 235 -0.72 -7.85 23.76
CA SER A 235 -0.83 -7.98 25.21
C SER A 235 -1.24 -6.68 25.95
N THR A 236 -0.95 -5.52 25.38
CA THR A 236 -1.02 -4.20 26.05
C THR A 236 -2.22 -3.37 25.60
N PHE A 237 -2.82 -2.56 26.48
CA PHE A 237 -3.92 -1.66 26.07
C PHE A 237 -3.41 -0.59 25.09
N SER A 238 -3.72 -0.77 23.81
CA SER A 238 -3.16 -0.01 22.68
C SER A 238 -4.01 -0.20 21.42
N ILE A 239 -3.62 0.42 20.30
CA ILE A 239 -4.27 0.26 19.00
C ILE A 239 -4.34 -1.23 18.60
N ILE A 240 -3.22 -1.94 18.66
CA ILE A 240 -3.11 -3.34 18.20
C ILE A 240 -4.06 -4.26 18.96
N ARG A 241 -3.88 -4.43 20.28
CA ARG A 241 -4.74 -5.29 21.11
C ARG A 241 -6.23 -4.96 20.99
N ASN A 242 -6.57 -3.68 20.92
CA ASN A 242 -7.95 -3.26 21.01
C ASN A 242 -8.70 -3.40 19.67
N LEU A 243 -7.99 -3.23 18.54
CA LEU A 243 -8.52 -3.49 17.20
C LEU A 243 -8.57 -4.98 16.87
N ASP A 244 -7.60 -5.78 17.36
CA ASP A 244 -7.70 -7.25 17.39
C ASP A 244 -9.01 -7.71 18.05
N GLY A 245 -9.51 -6.99 19.05
CA GLY A 245 -10.80 -7.26 19.69
C GLY A 245 -12.02 -7.15 18.76
N TYR A 246 -11.96 -6.31 17.72
CA TYR A 246 -13.00 -6.24 16.67
C TYR A 246 -12.82 -7.36 15.64
N MET A 247 -11.57 -7.72 15.31
CA MET A 247 -11.27 -8.82 14.38
C MET A 247 -11.67 -10.18 14.97
N ALA A 248 -11.33 -10.44 16.23
CA ALA A 248 -11.77 -11.63 16.99
C ALA A 248 -13.31 -11.73 17.12
N ALA A 249 -14.02 -10.61 16.98
CA ALA A 249 -15.48 -10.57 16.99
C ALA A 249 -16.11 -10.83 15.61
N GLY A 250 -15.33 -10.78 14.52
CA GLY A 250 -15.78 -11.03 13.15
C GLY A 250 -15.94 -9.80 12.25
N VAL A 251 -15.28 -8.67 12.55
CA VAL A 251 -15.12 -7.55 11.59
C VAL A 251 -13.74 -7.67 10.95
N SER A 252 -13.66 -7.89 9.63
CA SER A 252 -12.39 -8.20 8.96
C SER A 252 -11.43 -7.01 8.89
N ALA A 253 -10.12 -7.28 8.82
CA ALA A 253 -9.07 -6.26 8.71
C ALA A 253 -9.35 -5.27 7.55
N ASN A 254 -9.67 -5.81 6.37
CA ASN A 254 -10.02 -5.05 5.17
C ASN A 254 -11.37 -4.31 5.25
N HIS A 255 -12.06 -4.31 6.40
CA HIS A 255 -13.26 -3.51 6.70
C HIS A 255 -13.01 -2.38 7.72
N LEU A 256 -11.84 -2.37 8.36
CA LEU A 256 -11.49 -1.49 9.48
C LEU A 256 -10.57 -0.34 9.02
N VAL A 257 -10.88 0.88 9.46
CA VAL A 257 -10.14 2.11 9.15
C VAL A 257 -9.57 2.70 10.45
N LEU A 258 -8.25 2.77 10.59
CA LEU A 258 -7.58 3.20 11.83
C LEU A 258 -7.61 4.72 11.99
N ALA A 259 -8.34 5.25 12.98
CA ALA A 259 -8.33 6.68 13.28
C ALA A 259 -7.12 7.08 14.13
N LEU A 260 -6.36 8.08 13.69
CA LEU A 260 -5.19 8.64 14.37
C LEU A 260 -5.37 10.13 14.73
N PRO A 261 -4.72 10.62 15.81
CA PRO A 261 -4.86 12.00 16.26
C PRO A 261 -3.92 12.95 15.49
N PHE A 262 -4.42 14.11 15.11
CA PHE A 262 -3.62 15.27 14.67
C PHE A 262 -3.52 16.37 15.74
N TYR A 263 -3.84 16.06 17.00
CA TYR A 263 -3.74 16.98 18.13
C TYR A 263 -2.66 16.51 19.13
N SER A 264 -2.27 17.38 20.06
CA SER A 264 -1.38 17.08 21.18
C SER A 264 -2.15 17.06 22.51
N ARG A 265 -1.59 16.41 23.54
CA ARG A 265 -2.15 16.36 24.91
C ARG A 265 -1.14 16.95 25.89
N THR A 266 -1.59 17.78 26.82
CA THR A 266 -0.70 18.49 27.77
C THR A 266 -1.22 18.40 29.20
N TRP A 267 -0.39 17.90 30.12
CA TRP A 267 -0.66 17.80 31.56
C TRP A 267 0.15 18.85 32.32
N THR A 268 -0.43 19.41 33.39
CA THR A 268 0.33 20.16 34.40
C THR A 268 0.98 19.19 35.38
N THR A 269 2.25 19.42 35.69
CA THR A 269 3.10 18.62 36.59
C THR A 269 4.13 19.53 37.30
N ASP A 270 5.16 18.95 37.92
CA ASP A 270 6.29 19.66 38.53
C ASP A 270 7.62 19.39 37.81
N ALA A 271 8.71 19.98 38.31
CA ALA A 271 10.04 19.83 37.71
C ALA A 271 10.56 18.38 37.69
N ALA A 272 10.11 17.51 38.60
CA ALA A 272 10.50 16.11 38.66
C ALA A 272 9.71 15.23 37.67
N GLY A 273 8.43 15.55 37.42
CA GLY A 273 7.52 14.75 36.61
C GLY A 273 8.07 14.29 35.25
N VAL A 274 7.86 13.03 34.92
CA VAL A 274 8.26 12.38 33.66
C VAL A 274 7.10 11.69 32.95
N TYR A 275 7.33 11.24 31.72
CA TYR A 275 6.38 10.42 30.99
C TYR A 275 6.01 9.14 31.76
N GLY A 276 4.72 8.84 31.84
CA GLY A 276 4.15 7.79 32.68
C GLY A 276 3.66 8.24 34.06
N ASP A 277 4.07 9.41 34.57
CA ASP A 277 3.62 9.92 35.87
C ASP A 277 2.16 10.41 35.86
N THR A 278 1.65 10.72 37.05
CA THR A 278 0.35 11.38 37.25
C THR A 278 0.50 12.91 37.23
N GLY A 279 -0.30 13.59 36.41
CA GLY A 279 -0.42 15.05 36.37
C GLY A 279 -1.85 15.54 36.65
N SER A 280 -2.15 16.77 36.25
CA SER A 280 -3.53 17.28 36.17
C SER A 280 -4.36 16.53 35.11
N SER A 281 -5.65 16.83 35.00
CA SER A 281 -6.39 16.47 33.79
C SER A 281 -5.81 17.24 32.57
N PRO A 282 -5.70 16.61 31.39
CA PRO A 282 -4.94 17.17 30.27
C PRO A 282 -5.76 18.11 29.36
N GLY A 283 -5.10 19.17 28.89
CA GLY A 283 -5.59 19.99 27.77
C GLY A 283 -5.29 19.36 26.41
N SER A 284 -5.90 19.90 25.34
CA SER A 284 -5.54 19.60 23.95
C SER A 284 -4.83 20.80 23.32
N GLY A 285 -3.74 20.55 22.58
CA GLY A 285 -3.12 21.50 21.64
C GLY A 285 -3.15 20.95 20.21
N GLY A 286 -2.57 21.64 19.24
CA GLY A 286 -2.41 21.08 17.90
C GLY A 286 -1.19 20.15 17.80
N MET A 287 -1.16 19.25 16.80
CA MET A 287 0.10 18.62 16.36
C MET A 287 0.97 19.63 15.57
N ILE A 288 0.37 20.72 15.07
CA ILE A 288 1.08 21.93 14.64
C ILE A 288 2.10 22.37 15.69
N ASP A 289 1.65 22.79 16.87
CA ASP A 289 2.45 23.57 17.82
C ASP A 289 3.82 22.94 18.15
N PRO A 290 3.91 21.65 18.57
CA PRO A 290 5.19 21.03 18.92
C PRO A 290 6.08 20.72 17.71
N ASN A 291 5.51 20.50 16.52
CA ASN A 291 6.28 20.21 15.31
C ASN A 291 6.73 21.48 14.55
N PHE A 292 6.03 22.59 14.75
CA PHE A 292 6.27 23.83 14.01
C PHE A 292 7.04 24.89 14.77
N ASN A 293 6.65 25.16 16.01
CA ASN A 293 7.13 26.36 16.69
C ASN A 293 8.63 26.22 17.01
N THR A 294 9.39 27.21 16.56
CA THR A 294 10.85 27.21 16.54
C THR A 294 11.48 27.24 17.94
N MET A 295 10.75 27.66 18.98
CA MET A 295 11.21 27.57 20.38
C MET A 295 11.30 26.12 20.89
N TRP A 296 10.55 25.19 20.29
CA TRP A 296 10.56 23.75 20.62
C TRP A 296 11.22 22.90 19.52
N ARG A 297 11.71 23.51 18.43
CA ARG A 297 12.39 22.79 17.33
C ARG A 297 13.90 22.71 17.52
N ASN A 298 14.52 23.77 18.03
CA ASN A 298 15.94 23.80 18.39
C ASN A 298 16.10 23.94 19.90
N SER A 299 17.22 23.47 20.45
CA SER A 299 17.50 23.56 21.90
C SER A 299 17.35 25.02 22.39
N PRO A 300 16.44 25.27 23.34
CA PRO A 300 16.69 24.92 24.74
C PRO A 300 15.94 23.71 25.29
N ILE A 301 14.89 23.21 24.63
CA ILE A 301 14.00 22.18 25.20
C ILE A 301 14.21 20.82 24.51
N PRO A 302 14.72 19.79 25.24
CA PRO A 302 14.84 18.45 24.70
C PRO A 302 13.48 17.79 24.46
N LYS A 303 13.37 17.10 23.33
CA LYS A 303 12.30 16.15 23.02
C LYS A 303 12.79 14.73 23.25
N PHE A 304 11.87 13.85 23.62
CA PHE A 304 12.12 12.46 23.95
C PHE A 304 11.10 11.57 23.24
N LEU A 305 11.54 10.41 22.76
CA LEU A 305 10.66 9.34 22.32
C LEU A 305 10.16 8.57 23.57
N SER A 306 8.90 8.12 23.55
CA SER A 306 8.40 7.17 24.54
C SER A 306 9.00 5.77 24.34
N ASP A 307 8.61 4.80 25.16
CA ASP A 307 8.74 3.39 24.80
C ASP A 307 8.14 3.13 23.39
N PRO A 308 8.93 2.67 22.40
CA PRO A 308 8.48 2.48 21.03
C PRO A 308 7.64 1.21 20.86
N ALA A 309 7.92 0.16 21.64
CA ALA A 309 7.15 -1.08 21.60
C ALA A 309 5.75 -0.89 22.20
N ASN A 310 5.63 -0.11 23.28
CA ASN A 310 4.36 0.06 23.98
C ASN A 310 3.53 1.26 23.54
N HIS A 311 4.14 2.43 23.32
CA HIS A 311 3.41 3.68 23.11
C HIS A 311 3.70 4.38 21.77
N GLN A 312 4.96 4.43 21.31
CA GLN A 312 5.41 5.13 20.09
C GLN A 312 4.83 6.54 19.93
N GLY A 313 5.29 7.49 20.74
CA GLY A 313 4.93 8.91 20.64
C GLY A 313 6.01 9.81 21.20
N MET A 314 6.09 11.04 20.71
CA MET A 314 7.06 12.03 21.17
C MET A 314 6.52 12.84 22.35
N TRP A 315 7.43 13.30 23.21
CA TRP A 315 7.08 14.17 24.33
C TRP A 315 8.19 15.15 24.70
N TYR A 316 7.82 16.22 25.40
CA TYR A 316 8.74 17.17 26.04
C TYR A 316 8.11 17.74 27.30
N LYS A 317 8.91 18.42 28.13
CA LYS A 317 8.41 19.23 29.26
C LYS A 317 9.03 20.62 29.33
N GLN A 318 8.30 21.56 29.92
CA GLN A 318 8.59 22.99 29.96
C GLN A 318 8.30 23.55 31.36
N ASP A 319 9.10 24.50 31.83
CA ASP A 319 8.80 25.32 33.01
C ASP A 319 7.81 26.44 32.63
N GLU A 320 6.63 26.47 33.23
CA GLU A 320 5.63 27.53 33.07
C GLU A 320 5.85 28.69 34.07
N GLY A 321 6.85 28.55 34.95
CA GLY A 321 7.15 29.46 36.03
C GLY A 321 6.43 29.11 37.33
N GLY A 322 6.89 29.70 38.43
CA GLY A 322 6.31 29.48 39.77
C GLY A 322 6.49 28.06 40.33
N GLY A 323 7.29 27.21 39.66
CA GLY A 323 7.45 25.78 39.99
C GLY A 323 6.43 24.86 39.31
N VAL A 324 5.59 25.41 38.43
CA VAL A 324 4.62 24.66 37.62
C VAL A 324 5.28 24.28 36.30
N TRP A 325 5.13 23.02 35.88
CA TRP A 325 5.64 22.52 34.61
C TRP A 325 4.49 21.99 33.75
N SER A 326 4.67 22.03 32.43
CA SER A 326 3.83 21.30 31.49
C SER A 326 4.62 20.12 30.91
N LEU A 327 3.93 19.01 30.65
CA LEU A 327 4.43 17.92 29.82
C LEU A 327 3.45 17.73 28.66
N THR A 328 3.94 17.73 27.44
CA THR A 328 3.13 17.59 26.22
C THR A 328 3.54 16.32 25.47
N THR A 329 2.56 15.50 25.06
CA THR A 329 2.73 14.36 24.16
C THR A 329 2.10 14.67 22.80
N PHE A 330 2.75 14.22 21.73
CA PHE A 330 2.41 14.52 20.35
C PHE A 330 2.99 13.45 19.41
N ASP A 331 2.58 13.46 18.15
CA ASP A 331 3.21 12.67 17.10
C ASP A 331 4.09 13.54 16.19
N ASP A 332 5.27 13.04 15.83
CA ASP A 332 6.13 13.61 14.80
C ASP A 332 6.07 12.77 13.52
N VAL A 333 6.96 13.02 12.55
CA VAL A 333 6.99 12.25 11.30
C VAL A 333 7.23 10.76 11.54
N ASN A 334 8.15 10.40 12.43
CA ASN A 334 8.56 9.00 12.67
C ASN A 334 7.51 8.25 13.49
N THR A 335 6.90 8.90 14.50
CA THR A 335 5.89 8.24 15.32
C THR A 335 4.53 8.16 14.65
N LEU A 336 4.19 9.13 13.78
CA LEU A 336 3.03 9.01 12.89
C LEU A 336 3.24 7.94 11.82
N GLU A 337 4.40 7.90 11.16
CA GLU A 337 4.71 6.90 10.12
C GLU A 337 4.55 5.46 10.62
N ALA A 338 5.13 5.13 11.78
CA ALA A 338 4.98 3.80 12.37
C ALA A 338 3.51 3.44 12.65
N LYS A 339 2.66 4.41 13.04
CA LYS A 339 1.22 4.20 13.25
C LYS A 339 0.44 4.07 11.95
N LEU A 340 0.91 4.66 10.85
CA LEU A 340 0.32 4.51 9.51
C LEU A 340 0.66 3.15 8.89
N ARG A 341 1.87 2.63 9.12
CA ARG A 341 2.30 1.31 8.62
C ARG A 341 1.44 0.14 9.11
N LEU A 342 0.81 0.27 10.28
CA LEU A 342 -0.24 -0.65 10.78
C LEU A 342 -1.39 -0.88 9.79
N VAL A 343 -1.67 0.07 8.89
CA VAL A 343 -2.71 -0.09 7.85
C VAL A 343 -2.23 -0.97 6.70
N ASN A 344 -0.93 -1.01 6.43
CA ASN A 344 -0.34 -1.74 5.32
C ASN A 344 -0.10 -3.21 5.66
N VAL A 345 0.34 -3.52 6.88
CA VAL A 345 0.49 -4.89 7.37
C VAL A 345 0.15 -4.94 8.85
N TRP A 346 -0.91 -5.68 9.21
CA TRP A 346 -1.38 -5.75 10.59
C TRP A 346 -0.53 -6.73 11.44
N PRO A 347 0.05 -6.29 12.57
CA PRO A 347 0.91 -7.13 13.43
C PRO A 347 0.18 -7.76 14.63
N GLY A 348 -1.17 -7.73 14.63
CA GLY A 348 -1.98 -8.24 15.74
C GLY A 348 -2.17 -9.76 15.73
N ASP A 349 -2.68 -10.31 16.84
CA ASP A 349 -2.92 -11.76 16.99
C ASP A 349 -4.07 -12.27 16.08
N GLN A 350 -4.83 -11.36 15.45
CA GLN A 350 -5.95 -11.67 14.56
C GLN A 350 -5.70 -11.06 13.19
N SER A 351 -5.92 -11.83 12.11
CA SER A 351 -5.64 -11.39 10.73
C SER A 351 -4.21 -10.85 10.53
N THR A 352 -3.22 -11.43 11.23
CA THR A 352 -1.81 -11.05 11.12
C THR A 352 -1.36 -11.10 9.66
N GLY A 353 -0.69 -10.04 9.20
CA GLY A 353 -0.27 -9.89 7.81
C GLY A 353 -1.30 -9.30 6.86
N GLN A 354 -2.59 -9.26 7.22
CA GLN A 354 -3.61 -8.61 6.39
C GLN A 354 -3.51 -7.08 6.46
N GLN A 355 -3.94 -6.42 5.39
CA GLN A 355 -4.03 -4.95 5.36
C GLN A 355 -5.34 -4.45 5.98
N LEU A 356 -5.30 -3.28 6.63
CA LEU A 356 -6.51 -2.56 7.01
C LEU A 356 -7.14 -1.88 5.79
N ARG A 357 -8.40 -1.47 5.90
CA ARG A 357 -9.11 -0.72 4.84
C ARG A 357 -8.55 0.68 4.63
N GLY A 358 -7.90 1.27 5.64
CA GLY A 358 -7.30 2.59 5.53
C GLY A 358 -7.03 3.29 6.86
N ALA A 359 -6.78 4.60 6.79
CA ALA A 359 -6.62 5.49 7.94
C ALA A 359 -7.70 6.58 8.00
N SER A 360 -7.94 7.11 9.19
CA SER A 360 -8.80 8.25 9.46
C SER A 360 -8.11 9.24 10.40
N PHE A 361 -8.52 10.52 10.42
CA PHE A 361 -7.83 11.55 11.20
C PHE A 361 -8.75 12.59 11.82
N TRP A 362 -8.61 12.78 13.15
CA TRP A 362 -9.17 13.91 13.88
C TRP A 362 -8.04 14.89 14.27
N SER A 363 -7.92 16.07 13.66
CA SER A 363 -8.72 16.64 12.57
C SER A 363 -7.85 17.59 11.74
N MET A 364 -8.30 18.00 10.55
CA MET A 364 -7.54 18.90 9.68
C MET A 364 -7.27 20.28 10.31
N LEU A 365 -8.09 20.70 11.28
CA LEU A 365 -7.92 21.96 12.03
C LEU A 365 -6.55 22.03 12.72
N TRP A 366 -6.05 20.91 13.24
CA TRP A 366 -4.83 20.84 14.04
C TRP A 366 -3.54 20.67 13.21
N LEU A 367 -3.64 20.69 11.88
CA LEU A 367 -2.49 20.70 10.97
C LEU A 367 -2.03 22.11 10.57
N LYS A 368 -2.75 23.16 10.99
CA LYS A 368 -2.61 24.52 10.46
C LYS A 368 -2.72 25.61 11.52
N ALA A 369 -2.15 26.77 11.24
CA ALA A 369 -2.36 27.99 12.01
C ALA A 369 -2.76 29.13 11.07
N ASN A 370 -3.85 29.83 11.40
CA ASN A 370 -4.45 30.86 10.53
C ASN A 370 -3.72 32.23 10.62
N THR A 371 -2.71 32.34 11.48
CA THR A 371 -1.92 33.57 11.69
C THR A 371 -0.43 33.26 11.53
N SER A 372 0.26 34.04 10.71
CA SER A 372 1.70 33.92 10.45
C SER A 372 2.30 35.27 10.09
N VAL A 373 3.63 35.36 9.96
CA VAL A 373 4.31 36.58 9.53
C VAL A 373 4.93 36.35 8.14
N ASP A 374 4.69 37.25 7.18
CA ASP A 374 5.39 37.24 5.89
C ASP A 374 6.88 37.61 6.12
N PRO A 375 7.85 36.78 5.69
CA PRO A 375 9.28 37.03 5.88
C PRO A 375 9.77 38.36 5.25
N ASN A 376 9.13 38.83 4.18
CA ASN A 376 9.47 40.08 3.51
C ASN A 376 8.77 41.30 4.17
N ASN A 377 7.83 41.09 5.10
CA ASN A 377 7.06 42.16 5.75
C ASN A 377 6.89 41.92 7.26
N THR A 378 8.01 41.63 7.94
CA THR A 378 8.06 41.40 9.40
C THR A 378 7.59 42.60 10.22
N VAL A 379 7.71 43.83 9.70
CA VAL A 379 7.25 45.07 10.37
C VAL A 379 5.72 45.14 10.54
N ALA A 380 4.95 44.39 9.76
CA ALA A 380 3.50 44.29 9.92
C ALA A 380 3.07 43.23 10.97
N GLY A 381 4.01 42.44 11.51
CA GLY A 381 3.72 41.43 12.54
C GLY A 381 2.77 40.33 12.08
N GLY A 382 1.96 39.81 13.00
CA GLY A 382 1.02 38.71 12.75
C GLY A 382 -0.08 39.08 11.75
N GLN A 383 -0.11 38.38 10.63
CA GLN A 383 -1.04 38.54 9.51
C GLN A 383 -1.94 37.31 9.36
N SER A 384 -3.09 37.46 8.69
CA SER A 384 -4.05 36.38 8.41
C SER A 384 -3.56 35.40 7.32
N LEU A 385 -2.38 34.82 7.49
CA LEU A 385 -1.74 33.91 6.55
C LEU A 385 -1.70 32.49 7.13
N THR A 386 -2.35 31.54 6.44
CA THR A 386 -2.40 30.14 6.86
C THR A 386 -1.09 29.41 6.55
N ARG A 387 -0.45 28.84 7.58
CA ARG A 387 0.55 27.76 7.42
C ARG A 387 -0.13 26.41 7.63
N THR A 388 0.41 25.36 6.99
CA THR A 388 -0.08 23.98 7.10
C THR A 388 1.12 23.03 7.13
N ILE A 389 1.12 22.03 8.01
CA ILE A 389 2.20 21.04 8.11
C ILE A 389 2.09 20.02 6.97
N ASN A 390 3.22 19.65 6.38
CA ASN A 390 3.20 18.87 5.14
C ASN A 390 3.49 17.37 5.31
N PHE A 391 4.29 16.97 6.31
CA PHE A 391 4.70 15.57 6.47
C PHE A 391 3.53 14.57 6.58
N PRO A 392 2.38 14.85 7.24
CA PRO A 392 1.29 13.87 7.30
C PRO A 392 0.71 13.57 5.91
N TYR A 393 0.60 14.59 5.05
CA TYR A 393 0.13 14.43 3.67
C TYR A 393 1.15 13.73 2.79
N ARG A 394 2.46 13.92 3.05
CA ARG A 394 3.52 13.20 2.35
C ARG A 394 3.46 11.70 2.68
N LEU A 395 3.42 11.35 3.98
CA LEU A 395 3.22 9.97 4.44
C LEU A 395 1.91 9.35 3.91
N MET A 396 0.82 10.12 3.83
CA MET A 396 -0.43 9.65 3.23
C MET A 396 -0.34 9.39 1.72
N GLU A 397 0.55 10.06 0.97
CA GLU A 397 0.88 9.70 -0.43
C GLU A 397 1.84 8.51 -0.50
N GLU A 398 2.96 8.54 0.24
CA GLU A 398 4.01 7.52 0.16
C GLU A 398 3.54 6.14 0.63
N LEU A 399 2.87 6.06 1.78
CA LEU A 399 2.49 4.77 2.39
C LEU A 399 1.21 4.16 1.79
N TYR A 400 0.34 4.98 1.19
CA TYR A 400 -0.97 4.56 0.65
C TYR A 400 -1.11 4.86 -0.85
N ALA A 401 0.02 4.93 -1.56
CA ALA A 401 0.05 4.78 -3.00
C ALA A 401 -0.24 3.31 -3.38
N PRO A 402 -0.76 3.05 -4.60
CA PRO A 402 -0.94 1.69 -5.09
C PRO A 402 0.37 0.88 -5.10
N PRO A 403 0.29 -0.46 -5.05
CA PRO A 403 1.44 -1.34 -5.23
C PRO A 403 2.23 -1.02 -6.51
N GLY A 404 3.56 -0.94 -6.41
CA GLY A 404 4.43 -0.60 -7.53
C GLY A 404 4.55 0.90 -7.84
N GLU A 405 3.67 1.75 -7.30
CA GLU A 405 3.69 3.19 -7.56
C GLU A 405 4.85 3.89 -6.85
N ARG A 406 5.43 4.88 -7.54
CA ARG A 406 6.61 5.66 -7.11
C ARG A 406 6.52 7.15 -7.47
N GLU A 407 5.53 7.58 -8.25
CA GLU A 407 5.29 8.99 -8.55
C GLU A 407 4.30 9.63 -7.56
N TYR A 408 4.83 10.22 -6.49
CA TYR A 408 4.05 10.85 -5.43
C TYR A 408 3.73 12.33 -5.76
N ARG A 409 2.65 12.87 -5.18
CA ARG A 409 2.13 14.21 -5.51
C ARG A 409 2.50 15.28 -4.48
N VAL A 410 2.71 16.51 -4.97
CA VAL A 410 3.08 17.70 -4.17
C VAL A 410 1.99 18.77 -4.20
N ASP A 411 1.42 19.01 -5.39
CA ASP A 411 0.26 19.87 -5.62
C ASP A 411 -0.42 19.42 -6.93
N THR A 412 -1.74 19.62 -7.02
CA THR A 412 -2.58 19.30 -8.18
C THR A 412 -3.34 20.51 -8.71
N PHE A 413 -3.17 21.69 -8.09
CA PHE A 413 -3.78 22.95 -8.55
C PHE A 413 -5.31 22.94 -8.80
N GLU A 414 -6.02 21.92 -8.29
CA GLU A 414 -7.39 21.53 -8.68
C GLU A 414 -8.52 22.47 -8.19
N HIS A 415 -8.15 23.68 -7.81
CA HIS A 415 -8.98 24.67 -7.13
C HIS A 415 -9.88 25.48 -8.08
N LEU A 416 -10.88 26.18 -7.51
CA LEU A 416 -11.95 26.81 -8.29
C LEU A 416 -11.95 28.35 -8.36
N GLY A 417 -11.41 29.04 -7.36
CA GLY A 417 -11.79 30.43 -7.09
C GLY A 417 -10.64 31.43 -7.12
N THR A 418 -10.96 32.71 -7.28
CA THR A 418 -9.99 33.83 -7.14
C THR A 418 -10.10 34.54 -5.79
N ALA A 419 -11.05 34.14 -4.93
CA ALA A 419 -11.33 34.81 -3.67
C ALA A 419 -10.34 34.44 -2.56
N SER A 420 -9.77 35.46 -1.90
CA SER A 420 -8.83 35.38 -0.76
C SER A 420 -9.37 34.70 0.52
N GLY A 421 -10.62 34.24 0.49
CA GLY A 421 -11.25 33.48 1.58
C GLY A 421 -11.11 31.96 1.47
N THR A 422 -11.01 31.40 0.26
CA THR A 422 -11.13 29.94 0.07
C THR A 422 -10.31 29.45 -1.15
N GLY A 423 -10.48 30.10 -2.29
CA GLY A 423 -10.52 29.41 -3.59
C GLY A 423 -9.23 28.92 -4.22
N TYR A 424 -8.07 29.01 -3.55
CA TYR A 424 -6.78 28.43 -3.95
C TYR A 424 -5.75 28.52 -2.81
N ASN A 425 -4.65 27.75 -2.91
CA ASN A 425 -3.52 27.85 -1.98
C ASN A 425 -2.74 29.17 -2.19
N ILE A 426 -3.14 30.22 -1.45
CA ILE A 426 -2.59 31.59 -1.51
C ILE A 426 -1.08 31.71 -1.24
N ARG A 427 -0.42 30.63 -0.79
CA ARG A 427 1.04 30.60 -0.57
C ARG A 427 1.83 30.45 -1.86
N TRP A 428 1.25 29.89 -2.92
CA TRP A 428 1.69 30.27 -4.27
C TRP A 428 1.47 31.78 -4.43
N ARG A 429 2.49 32.56 -4.80
CA ARG A 429 2.40 34.05 -4.91
C ARG A 429 2.30 34.52 -6.38
N ASP A 430 1.90 35.76 -6.62
CA ASP A 430 1.85 36.32 -7.99
C ASP A 430 3.28 36.58 -8.57
N PRO A 431 3.45 36.71 -9.89
CA PRO A 431 4.76 36.96 -10.51
C PRO A 431 5.50 38.22 -10.03
N GLU A 432 4.77 39.28 -9.67
CA GLU A 432 5.27 40.57 -9.19
C GLU A 432 5.46 40.66 -7.66
N ASP A 433 5.22 39.55 -6.95
CA ASP A 433 4.85 39.54 -5.54
C ASP A 433 6.02 39.14 -4.60
N GLY A 434 7.26 39.29 -5.11
CA GLY A 434 8.51 38.98 -4.42
C GLY A 434 9.69 39.80 -4.96
N PRO A 435 10.70 40.12 -4.12
CA PRO A 435 11.75 41.12 -4.38
C PRO A 435 12.80 40.69 -5.42
N ASP A 436 12.58 39.58 -6.11
CA ASP A 436 13.43 39.01 -7.16
C ASP A 436 12.78 39.11 -8.55
N ASP A 437 11.67 39.83 -8.65
CA ASP A 437 11.07 40.23 -9.92
C ASP A 437 12.02 41.19 -10.68
N VAL A 438 12.07 41.05 -11.99
CA VAL A 438 12.89 41.90 -12.86
C VAL A 438 12.05 42.27 -14.08
N ASN A 439 11.72 43.56 -14.17
CA ASN A 439 10.91 44.15 -15.23
C ASN A 439 9.50 43.53 -15.38
N VAL A 440 8.91 43.00 -14.31
CA VAL A 440 7.55 42.43 -14.34
C VAL A 440 6.50 43.53 -14.31
N ASN A 441 5.47 43.41 -15.16
CA ASN A 441 4.34 44.32 -15.15
C ASN A 441 3.26 43.81 -14.18
N ALA A 442 3.26 44.35 -12.96
CA ALA A 442 2.29 44.06 -11.89
C ALA A 442 0.81 44.32 -12.25
N ALA A 443 0.52 45.07 -13.33
CA ALA A 443 -0.85 45.32 -13.77
C ALA A 443 -1.36 44.31 -14.82
N SER A 444 -0.49 43.42 -15.30
CA SER A 444 -0.77 42.46 -16.39
C SER A 444 -0.20 41.05 -16.12
N SER A 445 0.30 40.82 -14.91
CA SER A 445 0.78 39.53 -14.43
C SER A 445 -0.13 39.09 -13.27
N SER A 446 -0.36 37.79 -13.12
CA SER A 446 -1.23 37.21 -12.08
C SER A 446 -1.26 35.69 -12.15
N ARG A 447 -1.69 35.03 -11.07
CA ARG A 447 -2.17 33.64 -11.08
C ARG A 447 -3.70 33.59 -10.95
N THR A 448 -4.34 32.61 -11.61
CA THR A 448 -5.79 32.38 -11.51
C THR A 448 -6.11 30.91 -11.84
N PRO A 449 -6.93 30.20 -11.05
CA PRO A 449 -7.38 28.86 -11.42
C PRO A 449 -8.24 28.89 -12.69
N ALA A 450 -7.95 27.97 -13.62
CA ALA A 450 -8.62 27.83 -14.91
C ALA A 450 -9.06 26.38 -15.14
N VAL A 451 -9.88 26.14 -16.18
CA VAL A 451 -10.20 24.78 -16.64
C VAL A 451 -8.98 24.19 -17.36
N ALA A 452 -8.70 22.91 -17.13
CA ALA A 452 -7.59 22.23 -17.80
C ALA A 452 -7.74 22.28 -19.34
N PRO A 453 -6.69 22.67 -20.08
CA PRO A 453 -6.69 22.64 -21.54
C PRO A 453 -6.98 21.26 -22.13
N ALA A 454 -7.51 21.22 -23.35
CA ALA A 454 -7.73 19.96 -24.05
C ALA A 454 -6.44 19.13 -24.17
N GLY A 455 -6.54 17.81 -23.98
CA GLY A 455 -5.39 16.91 -23.95
C GLY A 455 -4.61 16.90 -22.64
N ALA A 456 -5.20 17.37 -21.53
CA ALA A 456 -4.61 17.32 -20.20
C ALA A 456 -4.22 15.89 -19.74
N PRO A 457 -3.29 15.76 -18.79
CA PRO A 457 -3.00 14.49 -18.12
C PRO A 457 -4.27 13.82 -17.55
N ALA A 458 -4.24 12.50 -17.44
CA ALA A 458 -5.36 11.75 -16.90
C ALA A 458 -5.62 12.15 -15.43
N GLY A 459 -6.88 12.48 -15.12
CA GLY A 459 -7.32 12.94 -13.81
C GLY A 459 -7.45 14.46 -13.67
N SER A 460 -6.87 15.26 -14.57
CA SER A 460 -6.80 16.72 -14.44
C SER A 460 -8.03 17.46 -15.00
N ASN A 461 -8.63 18.32 -14.18
CA ASN A 461 -9.85 19.10 -14.46
C ASN A 461 -9.59 20.61 -14.42
N ARG A 462 -8.66 21.06 -13.57
CA ARG A 462 -8.22 22.46 -13.42
C ARG A 462 -6.70 22.58 -13.51
N VAL A 463 -6.27 23.81 -13.73
CA VAL A 463 -4.86 24.22 -13.76
C VAL A 463 -4.73 25.58 -13.07
N LEU A 464 -3.56 25.88 -12.50
CA LEU A 464 -3.23 27.24 -12.09
C LEU A 464 -2.59 27.99 -13.27
N ALA A 465 -3.35 28.88 -13.90
CA ALA A 465 -2.86 29.70 -15.01
C ALA A 465 -2.07 30.90 -14.45
N VAL A 466 -0.75 30.89 -14.65
CA VAL A 466 0.16 31.99 -14.30
C VAL A 466 0.41 32.81 -15.56
N THR A 467 -0.22 33.97 -15.65
CA THR A 467 -0.02 34.95 -16.72
C THR A 467 1.09 35.92 -16.35
N PHE A 468 1.95 36.23 -17.30
CA PHE A 468 3.09 37.12 -17.10
C PHE A 468 3.20 38.15 -18.21
N ARG A 469 3.73 39.32 -17.86
CA ARG A 469 4.19 40.35 -18.80
C ARG A 469 5.50 40.96 -18.30
N PHE A 470 6.48 41.06 -19.19
CA PHE A 470 7.73 41.79 -18.95
C PHE A 470 7.74 43.11 -19.73
N ASP A 471 8.00 44.24 -19.08
CA ASP A 471 8.08 45.55 -19.73
C ASP A 471 9.46 45.84 -20.36
N ALA A 472 10.50 45.12 -19.97
CA ALA A 472 11.85 45.19 -20.56
C ALA A 472 12.59 43.84 -20.47
N ALA A 473 13.68 43.71 -21.23
CA ALA A 473 14.57 42.54 -21.20
C ALA A 473 15.92 42.91 -20.54
N PRO A 474 16.53 42.01 -19.73
CA PRO A 474 16.02 40.70 -19.33
C PRO A 474 14.81 40.82 -18.40
N GLY A 475 13.88 39.87 -18.51
CA GLY A 475 12.74 39.72 -17.61
C GLY A 475 12.91 38.47 -16.75
N LYS A 476 12.56 38.51 -15.45
CA LYS A 476 12.58 37.36 -14.55
C LYS A 476 11.48 37.47 -13.49
N PHE A 477 10.90 36.34 -13.08
CA PHE A 477 10.26 36.18 -11.77
C PHE A 477 10.50 34.78 -11.20
N LEU A 478 10.16 34.61 -9.92
CA LEU A 478 10.15 33.34 -9.21
C LEU A 478 8.71 33.03 -8.76
N PHE A 479 8.02 32.18 -9.51
CA PHE A 479 6.70 31.69 -9.13
C PHE A 479 6.86 30.62 -8.04
N LYS A 480 6.74 31.04 -6.78
CA LYS A 480 7.08 30.27 -5.58
C LYS A 480 5.90 29.95 -4.69
N HIS A 481 6.04 28.84 -3.96
CA HIS A 481 5.26 28.55 -2.77
C HIS A 481 6.00 29.12 -1.54
N GLN A 482 5.40 30.12 -0.90
CA GLN A 482 6.06 30.95 0.12
C GLN A 482 6.15 30.25 1.49
N PRO A 483 7.36 30.23 2.10
CA PRO A 483 7.54 29.86 3.50
C PRO A 483 7.12 31.01 4.42
N LEU A 484 6.49 30.70 5.55
CA LEU A 484 6.01 31.70 6.51
C LEU A 484 6.83 31.68 7.80
N MET A 485 6.86 32.80 8.53
CA MET A 485 7.52 32.90 9.84
C MET A 485 6.54 32.67 11.00
N GLY A 486 7.04 32.16 12.13
CA GLY A 486 6.32 32.11 13.40
C GLY A 486 5.82 33.48 13.88
N THR A 487 4.76 33.51 14.70
CA THR A 487 4.19 34.76 15.27
C THR A 487 4.89 35.24 16.53
N GLU A 488 5.89 34.52 17.01
CA GLU A 488 6.66 34.83 18.22
C GLU A 488 7.94 35.60 17.88
N THR A 489 8.33 36.54 18.72
CA THR A 489 9.49 37.40 18.50
C THR A 489 10.74 36.85 19.21
N PRO A 490 11.90 36.73 18.53
CA PRO A 490 12.19 37.12 17.16
C PRO A 490 11.59 36.17 16.11
N PHE A 491 10.91 36.74 15.11
CA PHE A 491 10.28 35.96 14.04
C PHE A 491 11.32 35.12 13.29
N THR A 492 11.07 33.82 13.19
CA THR A 492 11.95 32.85 12.55
C THR A 492 11.22 32.17 11.40
N VAL A 493 11.90 31.98 10.27
CA VAL A 493 11.34 31.26 9.11
C VAL A 493 11.11 29.81 9.50
N ASP A 494 9.89 29.36 9.30
CA ASP A 494 9.45 28.01 9.57
C ASP A 494 9.46 27.23 8.24
N TRP A 495 10.20 26.12 8.24
CA TRP A 495 10.46 25.30 7.05
C TRP A 495 9.53 24.09 6.92
N ASN A 496 8.88 23.65 8.01
CA ASN A 496 7.97 22.48 8.00
C ASN A 496 6.63 22.77 7.29
N ASN A 497 6.43 24.02 6.84
CA ASN A 497 5.28 24.42 6.03
C ASN A 497 5.60 24.40 4.53
N ALA A 498 6.79 23.93 4.13
CA ALA A 498 7.15 23.73 2.73
C ALA A 498 6.15 22.83 1.99
N ILE A 499 6.16 22.89 0.64
CA ILE A 499 5.17 22.19 -0.17
C ILE A 499 5.42 20.67 -0.28
N ALA A 500 6.68 20.29 -0.18
CA ALA A 500 7.19 18.94 0.03
C ALA A 500 8.51 19.06 0.80
N GLU A 501 8.87 18.04 1.57
CA GLU A 501 10.20 17.90 2.17
C GLU A 501 10.73 16.53 1.78
N THR A 502 11.88 16.50 1.10
CA THR A 502 12.43 15.36 0.36
C THR A 502 13.95 15.31 0.53
N ASP A 503 14.60 14.27 0.04
CA ASP A 503 16.06 14.09 0.15
C ASP A 503 16.83 14.71 -1.04
N SER A 504 18.15 14.53 -1.05
CA SER A 504 19.05 14.90 -2.16
C SER A 504 18.97 13.97 -3.38
N THR A 505 18.28 12.84 -3.26
CA THR A 505 18.12 11.78 -4.27
C THR A 505 16.70 11.73 -4.82
N THR A 506 16.02 12.88 -4.82
CA THR A 506 14.68 13.07 -5.36
C THR A 506 14.73 13.64 -6.78
N LYS A 507 13.79 13.23 -7.63
CA LYS A 507 13.52 13.85 -8.94
C LYS A 507 12.12 14.43 -8.98
N PHE A 508 12.04 15.74 -9.14
CA PHE A 508 10.78 16.46 -9.30
C PHE A 508 10.33 16.47 -10.77
N PHE A 509 9.02 16.49 -10.96
CA PHE A 509 8.36 16.74 -12.24
C PHE A 509 7.29 17.81 -12.10
N ALA A 510 6.98 18.49 -13.20
CA ALA A 510 5.77 19.27 -13.32
C ALA A 510 5.18 19.12 -14.72
N ASP A 511 3.89 18.84 -14.78
CA ASP A 511 3.12 18.88 -16.02
C ASP A 511 2.59 20.30 -16.23
N ILE A 512 2.92 20.88 -17.38
CA ILE A 512 2.57 22.25 -17.75
C ILE A 512 1.96 22.30 -19.15
N HIS A 513 1.06 23.26 -19.38
CA HIS A 513 0.57 23.59 -20.71
C HIS A 513 0.94 25.02 -21.10
N VAL A 514 1.54 25.14 -22.29
CA VAL A 514 2.01 26.38 -22.90
C VAL A 514 1.05 26.75 -24.05
N PRO A 515 0.16 27.76 -23.92
CA PRO A 515 -0.84 28.06 -24.95
C PRO A 515 -0.27 28.60 -26.27
N ALA A 516 0.91 29.21 -26.25
CA ALA A 516 1.60 29.73 -27.44
C ALA A 516 3.12 29.69 -27.23
N GLY A 517 3.89 29.53 -28.32
CA GLY A 517 5.36 29.50 -28.23
C GLY A 517 5.98 30.85 -27.85
N TYR A 518 6.67 30.89 -26.71
CA TYR A 518 7.34 32.07 -26.15
C TYR A 518 8.84 32.05 -26.47
N THR A 519 9.21 32.59 -27.63
CA THR A 519 10.60 32.66 -28.10
C THR A 519 11.52 33.35 -27.09
N GLY A 520 12.64 32.70 -26.75
CA GLY A 520 13.64 33.22 -25.81
C GLY A 520 13.18 33.30 -24.35
N THR A 521 12.06 32.67 -24.01
CA THR A 521 11.58 32.47 -22.63
C THR A 521 11.85 31.04 -22.17
N THR A 522 12.30 30.88 -20.93
CA THR A 522 12.63 29.60 -20.30
C THR A 522 11.97 29.48 -18.93
N ILE A 523 11.63 28.25 -18.55
CA ILE A 523 11.28 27.86 -17.17
C ILE A 523 12.41 26.99 -16.58
N ARG A 524 12.65 27.11 -15.27
CA ARG A 524 13.45 26.18 -14.45
C ARG A 524 12.69 25.84 -13.18
N MET A 525 12.88 24.65 -12.64
CA MET A 525 12.51 24.37 -11.24
C MET A 525 13.55 24.93 -10.27
N VAL A 526 13.10 25.28 -9.07
CA VAL A 526 13.92 25.83 -7.97
C VAL A 526 13.59 25.10 -6.68
N VAL A 527 14.61 24.68 -5.94
CA VAL A 527 14.51 24.02 -4.63
C VAL A 527 15.28 24.79 -3.57
N ARG A 528 14.89 24.59 -2.31
CA ARG A 528 15.61 25.00 -1.09
C ARG A 528 16.35 23.81 -0.53
N ASP A 529 17.62 23.97 -0.17
CA ASP A 529 18.46 22.92 0.40
C ASP A 529 18.55 22.95 1.95
N GLY A 530 19.27 22.01 2.56
CA GLY A 530 19.46 21.93 4.01
C GLY A 530 20.18 23.13 4.63
N LEU A 531 20.98 23.87 3.86
CA LEU A 531 21.58 25.15 4.28
C LEU A 531 20.68 26.37 4.00
N LYS A 532 19.45 26.14 3.52
CA LYS A 532 18.42 27.13 3.13
C LYS A 532 18.81 27.96 1.91
N GLN A 533 19.77 27.46 1.13
CA GLN A 533 20.19 28.05 -0.14
C GLN A 533 19.19 27.66 -1.23
N LEU A 534 18.92 28.57 -2.17
CA LEU A 534 18.09 28.26 -3.34
C LEU A 534 18.95 27.83 -4.53
N GLU A 535 18.66 26.64 -5.02
CA GLU A 535 19.31 26.01 -6.16
C GLU A 535 18.31 25.76 -7.28
N LYS A 536 18.74 25.82 -8.54
CA LYS A 536 17.86 25.67 -9.71
C LYS A 536 18.41 24.71 -10.76
N GLY A 537 17.50 23.93 -11.33
CA GLY A 537 17.78 22.88 -12.31
C GLY A 537 17.94 23.40 -13.75
N PRO A 538 17.95 22.50 -14.74
CA PRO A 538 18.08 22.83 -16.16
C PRO A 538 16.95 23.74 -16.67
N ALA A 539 17.20 24.41 -17.80
CA ALA A 539 16.24 25.32 -18.44
C ALA A 539 15.47 24.63 -19.57
N PHE A 540 14.15 24.70 -19.49
CA PHE A 540 13.24 24.23 -20.52
C PHE A 540 12.74 25.42 -21.33
N THR A 541 12.87 25.36 -22.66
CA THR A 541 12.49 26.44 -23.58
C THR A 541 11.00 26.41 -23.89
N LEU A 542 10.27 27.48 -23.58
CA LEU A 542 8.82 27.57 -23.79
C LEU A 542 8.44 27.88 -25.26
N THR A 543 9.27 27.50 -26.22
CA THR A 543 9.15 27.86 -27.65
C THR A 543 8.02 27.15 -28.39
N THR A 544 7.46 26.09 -27.81
CA THR A 544 6.48 25.20 -28.46
C THR A 544 5.18 25.18 -27.66
N SER A 545 4.04 25.34 -28.34
CA SER A 545 2.71 25.27 -27.70
C SER A 545 2.26 23.83 -27.45
N GLY A 546 1.51 23.61 -26.37
CA GLY A 546 0.92 22.33 -26.00
C GLY A 546 1.30 21.90 -24.59
N TRP A 547 1.01 20.64 -24.27
CA TRP A 547 1.41 19.97 -23.03
C TRP A 547 2.88 19.59 -23.04
N GLN A 548 3.54 19.78 -21.90
CA GLN A 548 4.95 19.50 -21.68
C GLN A 548 5.13 18.96 -20.26
N ARG A 549 5.95 17.92 -20.09
CA ARG A 549 6.45 17.50 -18.79
C ARG A 549 7.88 17.99 -18.63
N ILE A 550 8.14 18.75 -17.58
CA ILE A 550 9.48 19.23 -17.21
C ILE A 550 9.96 18.52 -15.93
N SER A 551 11.27 18.46 -15.69
CA SER A 551 11.84 17.74 -14.55
C SER A 551 13.04 18.46 -13.92
N PHE A 552 13.38 18.08 -12.69
CA PHE A 552 14.66 18.39 -12.06
C PHE A 552 15.08 17.22 -11.17
N ASP A 553 16.15 16.55 -11.57
CA ASP A 553 16.75 15.38 -10.91
C ASP A 553 17.90 15.83 -10.00
N LEU A 554 17.71 15.85 -8.69
CA LEU A 554 18.68 16.45 -7.75
C LEU A 554 20.01 15.70 -7.69
N ALA A 555 20.03 14.42 -8.02
CA ALA A 555 21.22 13.58 -8.01
C ALA A 555 21.98 13.58 -9.35
N ASN A 556 21.31 13.93 -10.47
CA ASN A 556 21.84 13.71 -11.81
C ASN A 556 21.85 14.94 -12.74
N ASP A 557 21.02 15.96 -12.50
CA ASP A 557 21.01 17.18 -13.33
C ASP A 557 22.09 18.19 -12.91
N PRO A 558 22.55 19.07 -13.83
CA PRO A 558 23.44 20.18 -13.48
C PRO A 558 22.76 21.22 -12.57
N ILE A 559 23.22 21.28 -11.32
CA ILE A 559 22.78 22.26 -10.31
C ILE A 559 23.37 23.65 -10.63
N LEU A 560 22.56 24.71 -10.47
CA LEU A 560 22.99 26.10 -10.62
C LEU A 560 22.48 26.97 -9.45
N PRO A 561 23.28 27.95 -8.98
CA PRO A 561 22.85 28.84 -7.90
C PRO A 561 21.68 29.74 -8.32
N TYR A 562 20.69 29.88 -7.44
CA TYR A 562 19.70 30.96 -7.51
C TYR A 562 20.17 32.14 -6.65
N ALA A 563 20.48 33.27 -7.28
CA ALA A 563 20.70 34.54 -6.58
C ALA A 563 19.35 35.14 -6.14
N ILE A 564 19.12 35.22 -4.83
CA ILE A 564 17.85 35.56 -4.19
C ILE A 564 17.98 36.79 -3.27
N SER A 565 16.91 37.57 -3.22
CA SER A 565 16.71 38.81 -2.46
C SER A 565 15.62 38.69 -1.39
N GLU A 566 14.77 37.65 -1.47
CA GLU A 566 13.83 37.22 -0.43
C GLU A 566 14.49 37.09 0.94
N ALA A 567 13.93 37.74 1.96
CA ALA A 567 14.45 37.68 3.34
C ALA A 567 14.30 36.29 4.01
N ALA A 568 13.59 35.36 3.37
CA ALA A 568 13.42 33.98 3.85
C ALA A 568 14.62 33.08 3.54
N TYR A 569 15.34 33.34 2.45
CA TYR A 569 16.24 32.38 1.81
C TYR A 569 17.69 32.87 1.79
N VAL A 570 18.60 31.94 1.48
CA VAL A 570 20.02 32.24 1.21
C VAL A 570 20.27 32.08 -0.30
N THR A 571 21.15 32.92 -0.87
CA THR A 571 21.57 32.78 -2.28
C THR A 571 22.30 31.45 -2.49
N GLY A 572 22.00 30.76 -3.60
CA GLY A 572 22.62 29.50 -3.99
C GLY A 572 24.14 29.54 -4.14
N ASN A 573 24.76 28.37 -3.99
CA ASN A 573 26.17 28.12 -4.25
C ASN A 573 26.41 27.19 -5.47
N GLY A 574 25.39 26.49 -5.99
CA GLY A 574 25.49 25.53 -7.10
C GLY A 574 25.65 24.07 -6.67
N VAL A 575 25.30 23.72 -5.43
CA VAL A 575 25.38 22.38 -4.87
C VAL A 575 24.15 22.15 -4.00
N ILE A 576 23.48 21.00 -4.14
CA ILE A 576 22.45 20.57 -3.18
C ILE A 576 23.15 20.22 -1.86
N ASN A 577 23.07 21.07 -0.84
CA ASN A 577 23.59 20.72 0.48
C ASN A 577 22.51 20.06 1.32
N THR A 578 22.82 18.88 1.85
CA THR A 578 21.96 18.09 2.73
C THR A 578 22.75 17.63 3.94
N SER A 579 22.06 17.25 5.01
CA SER A 579 22.62 16.53 6.14
C SER A 579 23.08 15.10 5.78
N GLY A 580 22.68 14.58 4.60
CA GLY A 580 23.05 13.27 4.07
C GLY A 580 22.21 12.12 4.66
N ALA A 581 22.52 10.88 4.26
CA ALA A 581 21.88 9.67 4.78
C ALA A 581 20.33 9.71 4.78
N GLY A 582 19.72 10.15 3.66
CA GLY A 582 18.27 10.20 3.47
C GLY A 582 17.59 11.38 4.17
N ALA A 583 18.35 12.36 4.64
CA ALA A 583 17.80 13.54 5.32
C ALA A 583 16.81 14.30 4.43
N LEU A 584 15.57 14.39 4.90
CA LEU A 584 14.44 15.05 4.25
C LEU A 584 14.51 16.58 4.44
N ASP A 585 15.66 17.18 4.15
CA ASP A 585 15.98 18.60 4.38
C ASP A 585 15.98 19.47 3.11
N ILE A 586 15.68 18.89 1.94
CA ILE A 586 15.43 19.59 0.69
C ILE A 586 13.92 19.87 0.55
N SER A 587 13.53 20.97 -0.11
CA SER A 587 12.12 21.23 -0.43
C SER A 587 11.93 21.97 -1.74
N PHE A 588 10.91 21.59 -2.52
CA PHE A 588 10.51 22.33 -3.71
C PHE A 588 10.10 23.78 -3.35
N ALA A 589 10.68 24.77 -4.04
CA ALA A 589 10.44 26.19 -3.76
C ALA A 589 9.56 26.85 -4.83
N GLY A 590 9.72 26.49 -6.11
CA GLY A 590 8.95 27.07 -7.20
C GLY A 590 9.61 26.98 -8.57
N PHE A 591 9.28 27.94 -9.43
CA PHE A 591 9.74 28.01 -10.82
C PHE A 591 10.35 29.37 -11.16
N GLU A 592 11.57 29.39 -11.68
CA GLU A 592 12.13 30.57 -12.35
C GLU A 592 11.52 30.67 -13.75
N VAL A 593 10.86 31.79 -14.05
CA VAL A 593 10.45 32.13 -15.43
C VAL A 593 11.26 33.34 -15.87
N ALA A 594 12.03 33.18 -16.93
CA ALA A 594 12.96 34.21 -17.42
C ALA A 594 12.87 34.39 -18.93
N THR A 595 13.08 35.61 -19.43
CA THR A 595 13.15 35.90 -20.86
C THR A 595 14.30 36.84 -21.22
N THR A 596 14.91 36.59 -22.38
CA THR A 596 15.99 37.41 -22.94
C THR A 596 15.62 38.07 -24.27
N ALA A 597 14.42 37.82 -24.79
CA ALA A 597 14.09 38.09 -26.19
C ALA A 597 13.88 39.58 -26.53
N PHE A 598 12.91 40.25 -25.90
CA PHE A 598 12.60 41.67 -26.14
C PHE A 598 11.63 42.24 -25.07
N ALA A 599 11.48 43.56 -25.05
CA ALA A 599 10.57 44.29 -24.17
C ALA A 599 9.09 44.12 -24.57
N GLY A 600 8.20 43.83 -23.62
CA GLY A 600 6.78 43.60 -23.87
C GLY A 600 6.38 42.13 -24.07
N ALA A 601 7.25 41.18 -23.71
CA ALA A 601 6.95 39.75 -23.78
C ALA A 601 5.81 39.38 -22.80
N THR A 602 4.72 38.82 -23.32
CA THR A 602 3.55 38.37 -22.56
C THR A 602 3.24 36.91 -22.87
N GLY A 603 2.83 36.15 -21.87
CA GLY A 603 2.43 34.75 -22.01
C GLY A 603 1.70 34.22 -20.78
N THR A 604 1.29 32.95 -20.84
CA THR A 604 0.64 32.24 -19.74
C THR A 604 1.24 30.84 -19.65
N ILE A 605 1.50 30.35 -18.44
CA ILE A 605 1.87 28.97 -18.17
C ILE A 605 0.78 28.37 -17.29
N ASN A 606 0.16 27.29 -17.75
CA ASN A 606 -0.82 26.55 -16.97
C ASN A 606 -0.09 25.44 -16.23
N PHE A 607 -0.07 25.48 -14.90
CA PHE A 607 0.48 24.42 -14.06
C PHE A 607 -0.62 23.44 -13.68
N ASP A 608 -0.40 22.15 -13.94
CA ASP A 608 -1.39 21.08 -13.78
C ASP A 608 -1.14 20.26 -12.51
N LYS A 609 0.07 19.74 -12.35
CA LYS A 609 0.52 19.07 -11.12
C LYS A 609 2.02 19.14 -10.94
N ILE A 610 2.46 18.97 -9.70
CA ILE A 610 3.86 18.73 -9.33
C ILE A 610 3.93 17.35 -8.68
N THR A 611 4.86 16.53 -9.14
CA THR A 611 5.10 15.18 -8.62
C THR A 611 6.59 14.96 -8.36
N TYR A 612 6.93 13.89 -7.65
CA TYR A 612 8.31 13.47 -7.40
C TYR A 612 8.43 11.94 -7.33
N THR A 613 9.64 11.45 -7.57
CA THR A 613 10.03 10.03 -7.45
C THR A 613 11.46 9.96 -6.94
N ASP A 614 11.86 8.81 -6.41
CA ASP A 614 13.25 8.53 -6.05
C ASP A 614 14.13 8.45 -7.32
N ALA A 615 15.33 9.02 -7.23
CA ALA A 615 16.28 9.17 -8.31
C ALA A 615 17.59 8.47 -7.96
N GLN A 616 17.86 7.36 -8.64
CA GLN A 616 19.03 6.53 -8.38
C GLN A 616 20.33 7.30 -8.68
N PRO A 617 21.29 7.38 -7.73
CA PRO A 617 22.55 8.11 -7.89
C PRO A 617 23.33 7.73 -9.15
N ALA A 618 23.78 8.74 -9.90
CA ALA A 618 24.44 8.59 -11.20
C ALA A 618 23.65 7.72 -12.23
N ASN A 619 22.33 7.63 -12.09
CA ASN A 619 21.41 6.73 -12.81
C ASN A 619 21.81 5.23 -12.72
N ARG A 620 22.48 4.81 -11.64
CA ARG A 620 22.90 3.41 -11.45
C ARG A 620 21.89 2.64 -10.63
N ARG A 621 21.29 1.62 -11.24
CA ARG A 621 20.36 0.69 -10.57
C ARG A 621 21.12 -0.55 -10.13
N TYR A 622 21.18 -0.78 -8.82
CA TYR A 622 21.65 -2.04 -8.24
C TYR A 622 20.45 -2.71 -7.58
N VAL A 623 20.24 -4.01 -7.79
CA VAL A 623 19.14 -4.75 -7.15
C VAL A 623 19.60 -6.10 -6.62
N ILE A 624 18.93 -6.59 -5.59
CA ILE A 624 19.06 -7.97 -5.12
C ILE A 624 18.49 -8.87 -6.22
N ASN A 625 19.29 -9.77 -6.76
CA ASN A 625 18.94 -10.54 -7.95
C ASN A 625 18.66 -12.01 -7.65
N GLU A 626 19.42 -12.64 -6.75
CA GLU A 626 19.19 -14.01 -6.29
C GLU A 626 19.62 -14.12 -4.82
N PHE A 627 18.95 -14.95 -4.01
CA PHE A 627 19.40 -15.19 -2.64
C PHE A 627 19.00 -16.56 -2.08
N ARG A 628 19.71 -16.96 -1.01
CA ARG A 628 19.39 -18.10 -0.14
C ARG A 628 19.93 -17.85 1.27
N TYR A 629 19.20 -18.30 2.30
CA TYR A 629 19.61 -18.25 3.71
C TYR A 629 19.66 -19.62 4.40
N ALA A 630 18.60 -20.43 4.33
CA ALA A 630 18.38 -21.65 5.15
C ALA A 630 19.35 -22.84 4.92
N ASP A 631 20.44 -22.66 4.18
CA ASP A 631 21.66 -23.43 4.39
C ASP A 631 22.76 -22.42 4.69
N THR A 632 23.08 -22.21 5.97
CA THR A 632 24.08 -21.22 6.42
C THR A 632 25.44 -21.38 5.74
N THR A 633 25.79 -22.58 5.26
CA THR A 633 27.05 -22.86 4.55
C THR A 633 26.99 -22.53 3.05
N LYS A 634 25.79 -22.50 2.47
CA LYS A 634 25.48 -22.11 1.08
C LYS A 634 24.64 -20.81 0.97
N GLN A 635 24.55 -20.01 2.04
CA GLN A 635 23.80 -18.75 2.02
C GLN A 635 24.50 -17.74 1.07
N PHE A 636 23.73 -16.90 0.37
CA PHE A 636 24.25 -15.76 -0.38
C PHE A 636 23.17 -14.75 -0.71
N VAL A 637 23.62 -13.56 -1.10
CA VAL A 637 22.87 -12.58 -1.89
C VAL A 637 23.69 -12.26 -3.14
N GLU A 638 23.08 -12.35 -4.30
CA GLU A 638 23.60 -11.80 -5.55
C GLU A 638 23.01 -10.41 -5.78
N ILE A 639 23.84 -9.49 -6.26
CA ILE A 639 23.43 -8.15 -6.67
C ILE A 639 23.67 -7.99 -8.18
N TYR A 640 22.62 -7.63 -8.91
CA TYR A 640 22.72 -7.27 -10.33
C TYR A 640 22.90 -5.76 -10.47
N GLY A 641 23.77 -5.31 -11.38
CA GLY A 641 23.92 -3.88 -11.66
C GLY A 641 24.95 -3.53 -12.73
N PRO A 642 25.17 -2.22 -12.98
CA PRO A 642 26.13 -1.75 -13.96
C PRO A 642 27.56 -2.24 -13.70
N SER A 643 28.17 -2.77 -14.76
CA SER A 643 29.56 -3.23 -14.77
C SER A 643 30.54 -2.10 -14.41
N GLY A 644 31.59 -2.44 -13.66
CA GLY A 644 32.57 -1.50 -13.12
C GLY A 644 32.51 -1.36 -11.60
N ALA A 645 33.14 -0.32 -11.07
CA ALA A 645 33.31 -0.15 -9.62
C ALA A 645 31.99 0.14 -8.89
N LEU A 646 31.78 -0.57 -7.78
CA LEU A 646 30.67 -0.33 -6.86
C LEU A 646 30.73 1.08 -6.24
N PRO A 647 29.59 1.66 -5.83
CA PRO A 647 29.55 2.95 -5.15
C PRO A 647 30.27 2.92 -3.80
N ALA A 648 30.91 4.03 -3.43
CA ALA A 648 31.71 4.12 -2.21
C ALA A 648 30.80 4.25 -0.97
N GLY A 649 30.67 3.16 -0.22
CA GLY A 649 29.76 3.10 0.93
C GLY A 649 28.41 2.45 0.62
N LEU A 650 28.33 1.66 -0.46
CA LEU A 650 27.26 0.68 -0.66
C LEU A 650 27.39 -0.45 0.38
N ILE A 651 26.29 -0.82 1.02
CA ILE A 651 26.21 -1.78 2.12
C ILE A 651 25.03 -2.72 1.87
N LEU A 652 25.28 -4.03 1.95
CA LEU A 652 24.22 -5.02 2.16
C LEU A 652 23.93 -5.11 3.65
N ARG A 653 22.71 -4.75 4.04
CA ARG A 653 22.21 -4.85 5.42
C ARG A 653 21.33 -6.09 5.57
N ALA A 654 21.33 -6.68 6.77
CA ALA A 654 20.32 -7.63 7.21
C ALA A 654 19.61 -7.07 8.45
N VAL A 655 18.32 -7.37 8.60
CA VAL A 655 17.45 -6.92 9.69
C VAL A 655 16.69 -8.12 10.27
N ASP A 656 16.74 -8.25 11.60
CA ASP A 656 16.08 -9.30 12.38
C ASP A 656 14.56 -9.02 12.50
N GLY A 657 13.75 -10.01 12.10
CA GLY A 657 12.29 -9.92 12.07
C GLY A 657 11.59 -9.78 13.42
N ALA A 658 12.25 -10.20 14.50
CA ALA A 658 11.74 -10.13 15.86
C ALA A 658 12.11 -8.82 16.58
N THR A 659 13.06 -8.04 16.07
CA THR A 659 13.49 -6.77 16.69
C THR A 659 13.51 -5.54 15.77
N GLY A 660 13.27 -5.70 14.46
CA GLY A 660 13.23 -4.61 13.48
C GLY A 660 14.57 -3.86 13.34
N SER A 661 15.65 -4.48 13.82
CA SER A 661 16.97 -3.87 14.03
C SER A 661 18.02 -4.50 13.11
N LEU A 662 19.04 -3.71 12.72
CA LEU A 662 20.16 -4.19 11.91
C LEU A 662 20.91 -5.33 12.61
N SER A 663 20.77 -6.55 12.08
CA SER A 663 21.50 -7.74 12.52
C SER A 663 22.86 -7.87 11.85
N ALA A 664 23.00 -7.38 10.61
CA ALA A 664 24.27 -7.28 9.90
C ALA A 664 24.40 -6.00 9.05
N SER A 665 25.64 -5.61 8.75
CA SER A 665 25.96 -4.53 7.80
C SER A 665 27.30 -4.84 7.12
N ILE A 666 27.21 -5.21 5.84
CA ILE A 666 28.31 -5.71 5.02
C ILE A 666 28.66 -4.64 3.99
N THR A 667 29.73 -3.87 4.22
CA THR A 667 30.23 -2.94 3.20
C THR A 667 30.68 -3.72 1.98
N LEU A 668 30.16 -3.36 0.80
CA LEU A 668 30.48 -4.02 -0.46
C LEU A 668 31.67 -3.33 -1.13
N SER A 669 32.49 -4.09 -1.85
CA SER A 669 33.72 -3.54 -2.44
C SER A 669 34.19 -4.29 -3.69
N GLY A 670 34.89 -3.60 -4.58
CA GLY A 670 35.36 -4.15 -5.85
C GLY A 670 34.54 -3.69 -7.06
N THR A 671 34.32 -4.59 -8.00
CA THR A 671 33.73 -4.29 -9.32
C THR A 671 32.74 -5.37 -9.73
N ILE A 672 31.56 -4.98 -10.23
CA ILE A 672 30.69 -5.89 -10.98
C ILE A 672 31.35 -6.16 -12.34
N PRO A 673 31.42 -7.40 -12.85
CA PRO A 673 31.90 -7.69 -14.20
C PRO A 673 30.86 -7.29 -15.27
N ASN A 674 31.10 -7.66 -16.53
CA ASN A 674 30.15 -7.46 -17.64
C ASN A 674 29.66 -8.82 -18.18
N ASP A 675 29.10 -9.64 -17.31
CA ASP A 675 28.77 -11.04 -17.57
C ASP A 675 27.61 -11.20 -18.57
N THR A 676 26.69 -10.22 -18.61
CA THR A 676 25.61 -10.17 -19.62
C THR A 676 26.11 -9.75 -21.01
N GLY A 677 27.29 -9.13 -21.08
CA GLY A 677 27.79 -8.43 -22.26
C GLY A 677 27.07 -7.09 -22.56
N THR A 678 26.00 -6.73 -21.86
CA THR A 678 25.19 -5.53 -22.11
C THR A 678 25.65 -4.28 -21.37
N GLY A 679 26.72 -4.38 -20.57
CA GLY A 679 27.21 -3.36 -19.65
C GLY A 679 26.83 -3.62 -18.19
N PHE A 680 26.31 -4.81 -17.88
CA PHE A 680 25.82 -5.25 -16.57
C PHE A 680 26.41 -6.61 -16.20
N GLY A 681 26.34 -6.97 -14.93
CA GLY A 681 26.80 -8.26 -14.43
C GLY A 681 26.31 -8.52 -13.01
N TYR A 682 26.90 -9.54 -12.40
CA TYR A 682 26.50 -10.05 -11.09
C TYR A 682 27.59 -9.77 -10.06
N TYR A 683 27.21 -9.66 -8.79
CA TYR A 683 28.14 -9.54 -7.67
C TYR A 683 27.66 -10.44 -6.52
N VAL A 684 28.39 -11.51 -6.24
CA VAL A 684 27.94 -12.57 -5.31
C VAL A 684 28.60 -12.38 -3.94
N VAL A 685 27.78 -12.14 -2.90
CA VAL A 685 28.22 -12.03 -1.51
C VAL A 685 27.59 -13.14 -0.65
N GLY A 686 28.41 -14.04 -0.11
CA GLY A 686 27.91 -15.28 0.50
C GLY A 686 28.90 -16.08 1.33
N SER A 687 28.44 -17.21 1.87
CA SER A 687 29.28 -18.17 2.60
C SER A 687 30.23 -18.89 1.67
N ALA A 688 31.43 -19.26 2.16
CA ALA A 688 32.52 -19.83 1.36
C ALA A 688 32.24 -21.19 0.68
N GLY A 689 31.04 -21.77 0.82
CA GLY A 689 30.58 -22.93 0.05
C GLY A 689 29.88 -22.59 -1.28
N VAL A 690 29.60 -21.31 -1.53
CA VAL A 690 28.93 -20.81 -2.75
C VAL A 690 29.96 -20.59 -3.87
N PRO A 691 29.68 -20.94 -5.14
CA PRO A 691 30.58 -20.64 -6.25
C PRO A 691 30.53 -19.15 -6.65
N ASN A 692 31.48 -18.72 -7.49
CA ASN A 692 31.50 -17.38 -8.11
C ASN A 692 31.49 -16.18 -7.12
N LEU A 693 31.90 -16.37 -5.87
CA LEU A 693 31.95 -15.33 -4.83
C LEU A 693 32.93 -14.18 -5.15
N ASP A 694 32.40 -12.96 -5.13
CA ASP A 694 33.20 -11.72 -5.07
C ASP A 694 33.58 -11.35 -3.64
N GLN A 695 32.68 -11.59 -2.67
CA GLN A 695 32.91 -11.25 -1.26
C GLN A 695 32.38 -12.34 -0.30
N VAL A 696 33.20 -12.74 0.66
CA VAL A 696 32.85 -13.81 1.63
C VAL A 696 32.28 -13.22 2.92
N ILE A 697 31.18 -13.79 3.41
CA ILE A 697 30.56 -13.50 4.72
C ILE A 697 30.52 -14.75 5.62
N ALA A 698 30.21 -14.56 6.91
CA ALA A 698 30.15 -15.64 7.89
C ALA A 698 28.82 -16.41 7.83
N ALA A 699 28.86 -17.73 7.94
CA ALA A 699 27.66 -18.58 7.96
C ALA A 699 26.64 -18.14 9.02
N GLY A 700 25.36 -17.99 8.64
CA GLY A 700 24.30 -17.48 9.51
C GLY A 700 24.27 -15.95 9.62
N THR A 701 24.59 -15.25 8.53
CA THR A 701 24.47 -13.77 8.43
C THR A 701 23.11 -13.35 7.86
N LEU A 702 22.40 -14.28 7.19
CA LEU A 702 21.11 -14.04 6.52
C LEU A 702 19.95 -14.80 7.19
N GLU A 703 20.15 -15.32 8.40
CA GLU A 703 19.17 -16.10 9.16
C GLU A 703 19.24 -15.56 10.60
N THR A 704 18.43 -14.54 10.91
CA THR A 704 18.54 -13.75 12.15
C THR A 704 17.25 -13.68 12.97
N GLY A 705 16.10 -14.02 12.38
CA GLY A 705 14.82 -14.23 13.06
C GLY A 705 13.64 -14.00 12.10
N PRO A 706 12.81 -15.02 11.78
CA PRO A 706 11.72 -14.83 10.83
C PRO A 706 10.66 -13.85 11.35
N PRO A 707 10.17 -12.91 10.51
CA PRO A 707 10.52 -12.71 9.11
C PRO A 707 11.77 -11.84 8.89
N ASP A 708 12.85 -12.42 8.38
CA ASP A 708 14.10 -11.70 8.12
C ASP A 708 14.00 -10.78 6.88
N ALA A 709 14.81 -9.73 6.88
CA ALA A 709 14.90 -8.79 5.76
C ALA A 709 16.35 -8.47 5.35
N ILE A 710 16.54 -8.11 4.08
CA ILE A 710 17.79 -7.57 3.54
C ILE A 710 17.54 -6.29 2.74
N GLN A 711 18.52 -5.39 2.75
CA GLN A 711 18.43 -4.07 2.12
C GLN A 711 19.76 -3.68 1.50
N LEU A 712 19.72 -3.13 0.29
CA LEU A 712 20.88 -2.59 -0.41
C LEU A 712 20.90 -1.06 -0.28
N PHE A 713 21.81 -0.55 0.54
CA PHE A 713 21.81 0.84 1.05
C PHE A 713 23.13 1.55 0.77
N GLU A 714 23.10 2.76 0.21
CA GLU A 714 24.28 3.61 0.03
C GLU A 714 24.38 4.64 1.17
N SER A 715 25.40 4.53 2.02
CA SER A 715 25.51 5.34 3.25
C SER A 715 25.73 6.85 3.07
N PRO A 716 26.44 7.36 2.04
CA PRO A 716 26.57 8.81 1.86
C PRO A 716 25.26 9.52 1.47
N SER A 717 24.51 8.95 0.52
CA SER A 717 23.22 9.46 0.05
C SER A 717 22.09 9.11 1.01
N GLY A 718 22.12 7.90 1.57
CA GLY A 718 21.01 7.23 2.24
C GLY A 718 20.06 6.51 1.29
N THR A 719 20.38 6.44 0.00
CA THR A 719 19.55 5.77 -0.99
C THR A 719 19.42 4.29 -0.68
N ILE A 720 18.19 3.80 -0.70
CA ILE A 720 17.88 2.37 -0.77
C ILE A 720 17.71 2.05 -2.25
N HIS A 721 18.59 1.20 -2.76
CA HIS A 721 18.53 0.76 -4.15
C HIS A 721 17.49 -0.36 -4.34
N ASP A 722 17.39 -1.25 -3.34
CA ASP A 722 16.45 -2.37 -3.31
C ASP A 722 16.27 -2.91 -1.88
N ALA A 723 15.13 -3.54 -1.58
CA ALA A 723 14.83 -4.12 -0.27
C ALA A 723 13.89 -5.32 -0.34
N LEU A 724 14.15 -6.34 0.49
CA LEU A 724 13.49 -7.63 0.44
C LEU A 724 13.18 -8.15 1.84
N VAL A 725 11.97 -8.67 2.03
CA VAL A 725 11.56 -9.38 3.24
C VAL A 725 11.11 -10.78 2.87
N TYR A 726 11.59 -11.78 3.61
CA TYR A 726 11.36 -13.20 3.41
C TYR A 726 10.86 -13.87 4.69
N GLU A 727 10.24 -15.05 4.54
CA GLU A 727 9.40 -15.69 5.57
C GLU A 727 8.19 -14.85 6.06
N ALA A 728 7.96 -13.67 5.46
CA ALA A 728 6.95 -12.67 5.84
C ALA A 728 5.50 -13.00 5.44
N TYR A 729 5.14 -14.28 5.52
CA TYR A 729 3.82 -14.79 5.19
C TYR A 729 2.73 -14.24 6.13
N ASN A 730 2.90 -14.37 7.46
CA ASN A 730 1.99 -13.78 8.46
C ASN A 730 2.23 -12.28 8.65
N GLY A 731 2.66 -11.58 7.61
CA GLY A 731 3.12 -10.20 7.68
C GLY A 731 4.56 -10.05 8.16
N LEU A 732 4.88 -8.82 8.56
CA LEU A 732 6.25 -8.31 8.64
C LEU A 732 6.86 -8.36 10.05
N GLY A 733 6.21 -9.05 11.01
CA GLY A 733 6.69 -9.13 12.39
C GLY A 733 6.91 -7.74 13.00
N THR A 734 8.17 -7.32 13.11
CA THR A 734 8.56 -5.97 13.54
C THR A 734 9.26 -5.11 12.48
N VAL A 735 9.54 -5.62 11.26
CA VAL A 735 10.36 -4.91 10.25
C VAL A 735 9.67 -3.74 9.55
N ASP A 736 8.34 -3.62 9.67
CA ASP A 736 7.54 -2.45 9.26
C ASP A 736 7.15 -1.56 10.45
N GLY A 737 7.66 -1.89 11.65
CA GLY A 737 7.37 -1.18 12.89
C GLY A 737 8.41 -0.09 13.23
N PRO A 738 8.47 0.32 14.50
CA PRO A 738 9.50 1.23 15.02
C PRO A 738 10.91 0.61 14.98
N GLY A 739 11.61 0.73 13.85
CA GLY A 739 12.94 0.14 13.61
C GLY A 739 13.67 0.76 12.41
N GLU A 740 14.04 -0.07 11.43
CA GLU A 740 14.50 0.34 10.08
C GLU A 740 13.32 0.26 9.07
N PRO A 741 12.37 1.23 9.04
CA PRO A 741 11.04 1.07 8.45
C PRO A 741 11.02 0.88 6.92
N LEU A 742 12.14 1.10 6.23
CA LEU A 742 12.20 1.09 4.77
C LEU A 742 12.57 -0.27 4.16
N VAL A 743 12.82 -1.31 4.97
CA VAL A 743 13.05 -2.68 4.42
C VAL A 743 11.79 -3.30 3.80
N ALA A 744 10.61 -2.84 4.21
CA ALA A 744 9.32 -3.20 3.64
C ALA A 744 8.91 -2.31 2.44
N GLY A 745 9.74 -1.35 2.01
CA GLY A 745 9.35 -0.34 1.01
C GLY A 745 8.92 -0.91 -0.35
N ASN A 746 9.40 -2.09 -0.72
CA ASN A 746 9.16 -2.75 -2.02
C ASN A 746 7.76 -3.36 -2.22
N GLY A 747 6.78 -3.06 -1.36
CA GLY A 747 5.36 -3.38 -1.60
C GLY A 747 4.97 -4.87 -1.55
N PRO A 748 3.80 -5.23 -0.97
CA PRO A 748 3.37 -6.63 -0.95
C PRO A 748 3.19 -7.23 -2.36
N GLY A 749 3.26 -8.54 -2.60
CA GLY A 749 3.49 -9.59 -1.61
C GLY A 749 4.96 -9.78 -1.25
N TRP A 750 5.18 -10.16 0.00
CA TRP A 750 6.48 -10.51 0.56
C TRP A 750 6.85 -11.94 0.19
N LEU A 751 8.12 -12.31 0.35
CA LEU A 751 8.54 -13.65 -0.05
C LEU A 751 8.19 -14.69 1.01
N GLY A 752 7.74 -15.85 0.54
CA GLY A 752 7.67 -17.06 1.34
C GLY A 752 9.06 -17.62 1.68
N ASP A 753 9.06 -18.86 2.15
CA ASP A 753 10.27 -19.52 2.66
C ASP A 753 11.10 -20.24 1.59
N ILE A 754 12.42 -20.22 1.78
CA ILE A 754 13.43 -20.98 1.05
C ILE A 754 13.97 -22.11 1.95
N ALA A 755 13.11 -23.03 2.35
CA ALA A 755 13.42 -24.19 3.19
C ALA A 755 14.72 -24.95 2.84
N THR A 756 15.07 -25.88 3.72
CA THR A 756 15.94 -27.00 3.35
C THR A 756 15.33 -27.78 2.18
N GLY A 757 16.17 -28.43 1.38
CA GLY A 757 15.73 -29.11 0.14
C GLY A 757 16.79 -29.00 -0.94
N THR A 758 16.89 -30.00 -1.82
CA THR A 758 17.93 -30.07 -2.85
C THR A 758 17.45 -30.71 -4.15
N ASN A 759 18.11 -30.38 -5.26
CA ASN A 759 18.06 -31.18 -6.49
C ASN A 759 18.80 -32.51 -6.32
N SER A 760 18.77 -33.39 -7.33
CA SER A 760 19.39 -34.71 -7.25
C SER A 760 20.93 -34.72 -7.17
N ALA A 761 21.59 -33.57 -7.36
CA ALA A 761 23.03 -33.40 -7.17
C ALA A 761 23.42 -32.94 -5.75
N GLY A 762 22.45 -32.57 -4.90
CA GLY A 762 22.73 -31.98 -3.58
C GLY A 762 22.92 -30.46 -3.60
N GLU A 763 22.52 -29.79 -4.68
CA GLU A 763 22.46 -28.33 -4.75
C GLU A 763 21.09 -27.82 -4.33
N SER A 764 21.10 -26.75 -3.53
CA SER A 764 19.93 -26.22 -2.82
C SER A 764 19.29 -25.11 -3.64
N TYR A 765 17.95 -25.07 -3.66
CA TYR A 765 17.19 -24.10 -4.45
C TYR A 765 17.23 -22.69 -3.85
N THR A 766 16.83 -21.69 -4.65
CA THR A 766 16.97 -20.26 -4.35
C THR A 766 15.67 -19.51 -4.71
N MET A 767 15.63 -18.22 -4.42
CA MET A 767 14.67 -17.29 -5.00
C MET A 767 15.43 -16.28 -5.86
N GLY A 768 15.11 -16.22 -7.16
CA GLY A 768 15.73 -15.33 -8.13
C GLY A 768 14.72 -14.40 -8.80
N ARG A 769 15.17 -13.18 -9.09
CA ARG A 769 14.48 -12.09 -9.77
C ARG A 769 14.47 -12.37 -11.28
N TYR A 770 13.29 -12.45 -11.91
CA TYR A 770 13.19 -12.81 -13.33
C TYR A 770 12.37 -11.79 -14.16
N PRO A 771 12.92 -11.25 -15.26
CA PRO A 771 14.31 -11.39 -15.71
C PRO A 771 15.27 -10.64 -14.76
N ASP A 772 16.58 -10.87 -14.92
CA ASP A 772 17.59 -10.20 -14.09
C ASP A 772 17.43 -8.68 -14.09
N GLY A 773 17.63 -8.07 -12.92
CA GLY A 773 17.51 -6.63 -12.76
C GLY A 773 16.08 -6.05 -12.78
N ALA A 774 15.05 -6.85 -13.05
CA ALA A 774 13.67 -6.37 -13.13
C ALA A 774 13.08 -6.06 -11.74
N ASN A 775 12.83 -4.78 -11.45
CA ASN A 775 12.19 -4.31 -10.24
C ASN A 775 10.86 -3.62 -10.57
N THR A 776 9.73 -4.28 -10.30
CA THR A 776 8.38 -3.70 -10.41
C THR A 776 7.91 -3.05 -9.11
N TRP A 777 8.79 -2.95 -8.11
CA TRP A 777 8.50 -2.48 -6.76
C TRP A 777 7.35 -3.26 -6.09
N ILE A 778 7.30 -4.57 -6.41
CA ILE A 778 6.43 -5.61 -5.85
C ILE A 778 7.23 -6.92 -5.84
N ASN A 779 7.77 -7.31 -4.69
CA ASN A 779 8.74 -8.42 -4.63
C ASN A 779 8.17 -9.77 -5.14
N GLY A 780 6.89 -10.09 -4.90
CA GLY A 780 6.23 -11.28 -5.46
C GLY A 780 5.98 -11.27 -6.98
N ASN A 781 6.03 -10.09 -7.63
CA ASN A 781 5.99 -9.99 -9.10
C ASN A 781 7.37 -10.20 -9.73
N ASP A 782 8.43 -9.94 -8.97
CA ASP A 782 9.80 -9.93 -9.46
C ASP A 782 10.50 -11.28 -9.22
N PHE A 783 10.35 -11.86 -8.02
CA PHE A 783 11.04 -13.09 -7.63
C PHE A 783 10.23 -14.36 -7.92
N SER A 784 10.95 -15.46 -8.13
CA SER A 784 10.43 -16.82 -8.18
C SER A 784 11.43 -17.82 -7.58
N ILE A 785 10.88 -18.89 -7.01
CA ILE A 785 11.60 -20.09 -6.63
C ILE A 785 12.24 -20.74 -7.88
N MET A 786 13.50 -21.16 -7.79
CA MET A 786 14.27 -21.70 -8.93
C MET A 786 15.53 -22.49 -8.50
N PRO A 787 16.18 -23.23 -9.42
CA PRO A 787 17.51 -23.80 -9.18
C PRO A 787 18.59 -22.70 -9.04
N PRO A 788 19.69 -22.93 -8.30
CA PRO A 788 20.69 -21.90 -8.02
C PRO A 788 21.50 -21.46 -9.25
N THR A 789 21.66 -20.14 -9.44
CA THR A 789 22.46 -19.54 -10.54
C THR A 789 23.52 -18.49 -10.12
N PRO A 790 24.15 -18.51 -8.92
CA PRO A 790 25.01 -17.42 -8.47
C PRO A 790 26.17 -17.12 -9.43
N GLY A 791 26.26 -15.87 -9.90
CA GLY A 791 27.18 -15.40 -10.92
C GLY A 791 26.73 -15.74 -12.34
N SER A 792 25.43 -15.86 -12.60
CA SER A 792 24.83 -16.24 -13.88
C SER A 792 23.36 -15.81 -13.99
N HIS A 793 22.82 -15.79 -15.21
CA HIS A 793 21.48 -15.27 -15.51
C HIS A 793 20.38 -16.13 -14.89
N ASN A 794 19.38 -15.52 -14.24
CA ASN A 794 18.27 -16.25 -13.61
C ASN A 794 17.34 -16.93 -14.65
N GLY A 795 16.82 -18.10 -14.29
CA GLY A 795 15.77 -18.81 -15.03
C GLY A 795 16.23 -19.59 -16.27
N ASP A 796 15.28 -19.94 -17.14
CA ASP A 796 15.46 -20.84 -18.30
C ASP A 796 16.02 -22.23 -17.94
N SER A 797 15.78 -22.70 -16.71
CA SER A 797 16.25 -23.99 -16.20
C SER A 797 15.62 -25.20 -16.92
N ILE A 798 14.53 -25.01 -17.66
CA ILE A 798 13.96 -25.96 -18.62
C ILE A 798 13.93 -25.33 -20.02
N ALA A 799 14.84 -25.78 -20.90
CA ALA A 799 14.79 -25.45 -22.31
C ALA A 799 13.59 -26.15 -22.98
N LEU A 800 12.63 -25.38 -23.51
CA LEU A 800 11.40 -25.89 -24.13
C LEU A 800 11.59 -26.20 -25.63
N PRO A 801 10.96 -27.27 -26.16
CA PRO A 801 10.17 -28.28 -25.46
C PRO A 801 11.05 -29.34 -24.76
N ALA A 802 10.57 -29.86 -23.63
CA ALA A 802 11.26 -30.86 -22.82
C ALA A 802 10.33 -32.03 -22.45
N ILE A 803 10.89 -33.22 -22.26
CA ILE A 803 10.18 -34.40 -21.74
C ILE A 803 10.97 -34.96 -20.56
N MET A 804 10.31 -35.14 -19.41
CA MET A 804 10.86 -35.79 -18.21
C MET A 804 10.08 -37.07 -17.89
N SER A 805 10.64 -38.20 -18.32
CA SER A 805 10.12 -39.56 -18.11
C SER A 805 10.70 -40.28 -16.90
N PHE A 806 11.51 -39.59 -16.09
CA PHE A 806 12.13 -40.10 -14.85
C PHE A 806 12.95 -41.41 -14.92
N ALA A 807 13.12 -42.00 -16.11
CA ALA A 807 13.97 -43.18 -16.37
C ALA A 807 15.44 -42.96 -15.95
N THR A 808 15.87 -41.69 -15.90
CA THR A 808 17.03 -41.20 -15.17
C THR A 808 16.59 -40.03 -14.30
N VAL A 809 17.11 -39.92 -13.07
CA VAL A 809 16.80 -38.79 -12.18
C VAL A 809 17.30 -37.48 -12.83
N PRO A 810 16.44 -36.49 -13.09
CA PRO A 810 16.87 -35.20 -13.64
C PRO A 810 17.60 -34.36 -12.59
N THR A 811 18.47 -33.45 -13.03
CA THR A 811 19.36 -32.66 -12.16
C THR A 811 18.88 -31.25 -11.85
N GLN A 812 17.95 -30.68 -12.64
CA GLN A 812 17.40 -29.33 -12.39
C GLN A 812 16.23 -29.33 -11.39
N PRO A 813 15.25 -30.26 -11.46
CA PRO A 813 14.17 -30.31 -10.48
C PRO A 813 14.68 -30.53 -9.05
N PHE A 814 14.07 -29.82 -8.12
CA PHE A 814 14.37 -29.89 -6.68
C PHE A 814 13.11 -30.22 -5.89
N ARG A 815 13.32 -30.69 -4.65
CA ARG A 815 12.25 -31.02 -3.71
C ARG A 815 12.52 -30.27 -2.40
N THR A 816 11.45 -29.87 -1.71
CA THR A 816 11.54 -29.20 -0.41
C THR A 816 11.70 -30.24 0.70
N PHE A 817 12.42 -29.88 1.76
CA PHE A 817 12.86 -30.72 2.89
C PHE A 817 13.75 -31.94 2.53
N GLN A 818 13.79 -32.39 1.28
CA GLN A 818 14.54 -33.56 0.83
C GLN A 818 15.23 -33.38 -0.53
N THR A 819 16.25 -34.19 -0.81
CA THR A 819 16.89 -34.32 -2.13
C THR A 819 15.91 -34.86 -3.18
N PHE A 820 15.88 -34.31 -4.39
CA PHE A 820 15.02 -34.81 -5.47
C PHE A 820 15.38 -36.26 -5.88
N THR A 821 14.37 -37.13 -5.98
CA THR A 821 14.54 -38.56 -6.30
C THR A 821 13.42 -39.09 -7.20
N THR A 822 13.64 -40.26 -7.80
CA THR A 822 12.61 -41.07 -8.47
C THR A 822 12.38 -42.37 -7.69
N ALA A 823 11.23 -43.01 -7.88
CA ALA A 823 10.91 -44.29 -7.27
C ALA A 823 10.13 -45.18 -8.25
N ASN A 824 10.15 -46.50 -8.03
CA ASN A 824 9.40 -47.45 -8.85
C ASN A 824 8.00 -47.69 -8.23
N PRO A 825 6.90 -47.27 -8.89
CA PRO A 825 5.56 -47.36 -8.33
C PRO A 825 5.11 -48.81 -8.08
N VAL A 826 5.52 -49.76 -8.94
CA VAL A 826 5.18 -51.18 -8.77
C VAL A 826 5.82 -51.77 -7.51
N THR A 827 7.05 -51.37 -7.17
CA THR A 827 7.70 -51.77 -5.91
C THR A 827 7.12 -51.07 -4.68
N ALA A 828 6.47 -49.92 -4.86
CA ALA A 828 5.76 -49.21 -3.80
C ALA A 828 4.37 -49.80 -3.50
N GLY A 829 3.79 -50.58 -4.43
CA GLY A 829 2.46 -51.19 -4.32
C GLY A 829 1.42 -50.65 -5.31
N LEU A 830 1.82 -49.73 -6.21
CA LEU A 830 0.96 -49.03 -7.16
C LEU A 830 0.97 -49.69 -8.56
N PRO A 831 0.02 -49.37 -9.45
CA PRO A 831 0.09 -49.76 -10.86
C PRO A 831 1.33 -49.15 -11.54
N ALA A 832 1.87 -49.85 -12.54
CA ALA A 832 2.89 -49.27 -13.43
C ALA A 832 2.35 -48.00 -14.11
N SER A 833 3.24 -47.04 -14.36
CA SER A 833 2.93 -45.80 -15.09
C SER A 833 2.46 -46.09 -16.52
N PRO A 834 1.55 -45.27 -17.10
CA PRO A 834 1.22 -45.32 -18.51
C PRO A 834 2.34 -44.81 -19.44
N ASP A 835 3.32 -44.07 -18.92
CA ASP A 835 4.39 -43.53 -19.77
C ASP A 835 5.20 -44.64 -20.45
N ASN A 836 5.38 -44.47 -21.76
CA ASN A 836 6.13 -45.35 -22.63
C ASN A 836 7.14 -44.59 -23.51
N SER A 837 7.34 -43.29 -23.25
CA SER A 837 8.31 -42.42 -23.93
C SER A 837 9.73 -43.00 -23.92
N VAL A 838 10.10 -43.70 -22.83
CA VAL A 838 11.33 -44.49 -22.71
C VAL A 838 10.96 -45.97 -22.52
N PRO A 839 11.16 -46.82 -23.56
CA PRO A 839 10.82 -48.24 -23.47
C PRO A 839 11.56 -48.97 -22.35
N GLY A 840 10.80 -49.61 -21.46
CA GLY A 840 11.35 -50.32 -20.29
C GLY A 840 11.61 -49.42 -19.08
N ASN A 841 11.16 -48.15 -19.10
CA ASN A 841 11.09 -47.35 -17.88
C ASN A 841 10.24 -48.06 -16.81
N THR A 842 10.65 -47.92 -15.55
CA THR A 842 9.90 -48.37 -14.36
C THR A 842 10.01 -47.37 -13.19
N GLN A 843 10.48 -46.15 -13.45
CA GLN A 843 10.66 -45.08 -12.48
C GLN A 843 9.67 -43.95 -12.78
N ALA A 844 9.08 -43.40 -11.73
CA ALA A 844 8.28 -42.18 -11.75
C ALA A 844 8.84 -41.21 -10.70
N HIS A 845 8.43 -39.95 -10.73
CA HIS A 845 8.70 -39.05 -9.61
C HIS A 845 7.65 -39.22 -8.51
N ARG A 846 8.08 -38.99 -7.26
CA ARG A 846 7.27 -39.08 -6.04
C ARG A 846 7.59 -37.87 -5.17
N ALA A 847 6.71 -36.86 -5.17
CA ALA A 847 6.78 -35.75 -4.23
C ALA A 847 6.23 -36.25 -2.88
N VAL A 848 7.09 -36.23 -1.86
CA VAL A 848 6.82 -36.73 -0.50
C VAL A 848 7.88 -36.18 0.48
N ASP A 849 7.57 -35.95 1.74
CA ASP A 849 8.59 -35.96 2.81
C ASP A 849 8.36 -37.21 3.67
N THR A 850 9.37 -38.05 3.80
CA THR A 850 9.32 -39.27 4.63
C THR A 850 9.28 -38.97 6.13
N SER A 851 9.55 -37.72 6.53
CA SER A 851 9.45 -37.21 7.88
C SER A 851 8.01 -36.83 8.26
N GLY A 852 7.19 -36.48 7.25
CA GLY A 852 5.90 -35.81 7.40
C GLY A 852 6.01 -34.29 7.52
N GLY A 853 4.92 -33.59 7.24
CA GLY A 853 4.78 -32.12 7.25
C GLY A 853 4.15 -31.55 5.98
N GLY A 854 4.39 -32.19 4.84
CA GLY A 854 4.05 -31.72 3.49
C GLY A 854 5.29 -31.24 2.72
N THR A 855 5.23 -31.27 1.38
CA THR A 855 6.36 -30.91 0.52
C THR A 855 5.89 -30.46 -0.87
N MET A 856 6.79 -29.83 -1.61
CA MET A 856 6.65 -29.51 -3.03
C MET A 856 7.88 -30.04 -3.78
N SER A 857 7.67 -30.55 -4.99
CA SER A 857 8.73 -30.74 -5.99
C SER A 857 8.49 -29.82 -7.17
N VAL A 858 9.53 -29.10 -7.59
CA VAL A 858 9.42 -27.96 -8.52
C VAL A 858 10.20 -28.22 -9.80
N PHE A 859 9.63 -27.81 -10.92
CA PHE A 859 10.11 -28.04 -12.27
C PHE A 859 10.05 -26.71 -13.05
N GLY A 860 11.22 -26.16 -13.37
CA GLY A 860 11.33 -24.87 -14.03
C GLY A 860 11.34 -23.70 -13.04
N ASP A 861 11.00 -22.52 -13.57
CA ASP A 861 11.14 -21.22 -12.92
C ASP A 861 10.20 -20.19 -13.60
N ALA A 862 10.36 -18.90 -13.27
CA ALA A 862 9.55 -17.81 -13.81
C ALA A 862 9.66 -17.57 -15.33
N SER A 863 10.60 -18.19 -16.05
CA SER A 863 10.62 -18.10 -17.52
C SER A 863 9.48 -18.85 -18.19
N MET A 864 8.92 -19.88 -17.54
CA MET A 864 7.74 -20.60 -18.02
C MET A 864 6.51 -19.67 -18.06
N GLY A 865 6.07 -19.30 -19.26
CA GLY A 865 4.98 -18.34 -19.50
C GLY A 865 5.44 -16.89 -19.75
N SER A 866 6.73 -16.58 -19.60
CA SER A 866 7.23 -15.19 -19.63
C SER A 866 7.34 -14.61 -21.05
N ILE A 867 7.92 -15.36 -21.99
CA ILE A 867 8.19 -14.96 -23.38
C ILE A 867 7.45 -15.81 -24.41
N MET A 868 6.99 -16.99 -24.00
CA MET A 868 6.16 -17.92 -24.77
C MET A 868 5.15 -18.60 -23.84
N PRO A 869 4.05 -19.17 -24.36
CA PRO A 869 3.12 -19.96 -23.56
C PRO A 869 3.81 -21.16 -22.90
N ALA A 870 3.35 -21.56 -21.72
CA ALA A 870 3.79 -22.78 -21.06
C ALA A 870 2.62 -23.76 -20.94
N HIS A 871 2.75 -24.92 -21.56
CA HIS A 871 1.83 -26.05 -21.43
C HIS A 871 2.56 -27.21 -20.77
N VAL A 872 1.95 -27.83 -19.77
CA VAL A 872 2.48 -29.00 -19.06
C VAL A 872 1.46 -30.13 -19.15
N ARG A 873 1.87 -31.26 -19.71
CA ARG A 873 1.12 -32.53 -19.70
C ARG A 873 1.87 -33.57 -18.88
N GLY A 874 1.17 -34.61 -18.45
CA GLY A 874 1.77 -35.78 -17.83
C GLY A 874 0.74 -36.71 -17.24
N TYR A 875 1.20 -37.69 -16.47
CA TYR A 875 0.34 -38.59 -15.70
C TYR A 875 0.45 -38.31 -14.21
N VAL A 876 -0.66 -38.40 -13.49
CA VAL A 876 -0.73 -38.35 -12.02
C VAL A 876 -1.45 -39.60 -11.50
N TYR A 877 -0.96 -40.20 -10.41
CA TYR A 877 -1.65 -41.31 -9.76
C TYR A 877 -2.74 -40.78 -8.81
N VAL A 878 -3.97 -41.27 -8.93
CA VAL A 878 -5.08 -40.85 -8.08
C VAL A 878 -5.34 -41.91 -7.01
N PRO A 879 -4.98 -41.70 -5.74
CA PRO A 879 -5.15 -42.68 -4.67
C PRO A 879 -6.63 -42.95 -4.34
N THR A 880 -6.91 -44.16 -3.84
CA THR A 880 -8.26 -44.55 -3.40
C THR A 880 -8.59 -43.97 -2.02
N ALA A 881 -9.88 -43.85 -1.69
CA ALA A 881 -10.35 -43.51 -0.34
C ALA A 881 -10.10 -44.60 0.72
N ALA A 882 -9.53 -45.75 0.32
CA ALA A 882 -9.08 -46.83 1.21
C ALA A 882 -7.57 -46.80 1.50
N ALA A 883 -6.81 -45.95 0.80
CA ALA A 883 -5.41 -45.66 1.13
C ALA A 883 -5.31 -44.75 2.36
N ASN A 884 -4.08 -44.48 2.83
CA ASN A 884 -3.81 -43.47 3.83
C ASN A 884 -4.30 -42.08 3.36
N HIS A 885 -4.65 -41.21 4.31
CA HIS A 885 -5.28 -39.91 4.03
C HIS A 885 -4.22 -38.93 3.54
N GLN A 886 -4.40 -38.43 2.33
CA GLN A 886 -3.43 -37.56 1.67
C GLN A 886 -4.11 -36.62 0.68
N ALA A 887 -3.53 -35.42 0.58
CA ALA A 887 -3.79 -34.47 -0.48
C ALA A 887 -2.61 -34.45 -1.46
N LEU A 888 -2.92 -34.19 -2.72
CA LEU A 888 -1.95 -33.94 -3.78
C LEU A 888 -2.38 -32.71 -4.60
N GLY A 889 -1.40 -32.03 -5.18
CA GLY A 889 -1.64 -30.83 -5.98
C GLY A 889 -0.74 -30.75 -7.21
N LEU A 890 -1.28 -30.26 -8.31
CA LEU A 890 -0.55 -29.95 -9.54
C LEU A 890 -0.62 -28.43 -9.75
N GLY A 891 0.51 -27.75 -9.60
CA GLY A 891 0.63 -26.29 -9.66
C GLY A 891 1.23 -25.80 -10.97
N ILE A 892 0.75 -24.67 -11.49
CA ILE A 892 1.35 -23.95 -12.63
C ILE A 892 1.37 -22.44 -12.35
N ALA A 893 2.34 -21.71 -12.91
CA ALA A 893 2.67 -20.33 -12.52
C ALA A 893 3.07 -20.20 -11.04
N VAL A 894 3.69 -21.24 -10.47
CA VAL A 894 4.15 -21.29 -9.08
C VAL A 894 5.42 -20.47 -8.93
N ARG A 895 5.46 -19.56 -7.95
CA ARG A 895 6.59 -18.65 -7.71
C ARG A 895 7.17 -18.76 -6.31
N SER A 896 6.45 -19.36 -5.37
CA SER A 896 6.84 -19.48 -3.97
C SER A 896 6.18 -20.69 -3.33
N GLY A 897 6.77 -21.15 -2.22
CA GLY A 897 6.26 -22.21 -1.37
C GLY A 897 7.35 -23.19 -0.95
N SER A 898 7.17 -23.80 0.21
CA SER A 898 8.00 -24.92 0.71
C SER A 898 7.16 -26.09 1.25
N THR A 899 5.98 -25.80 1.83
CA THR A 899 5.10 -26.76 2.51
C THR A 899 3.68 -26.66 1.98
N PHE A 900 3.32 -27.56 1.05
CA PHE A 900 2.04 -27.59 0.34
C PHE A 900 0.81 -27.42 1.26
N PHE A 901 0.19 -26.23 1.22
CA PHE A 901 -0.98 -25.78 2.00
C PHE A 901 -0.97 -26.24 3.47
N SER A 902 0.02 -25.78 4.26
CA SER A 902 0.21 -26.14 5.68
C SER A 902 -0.84 -25.58 6.65
N ALA A 903 -1.37 -26.42 7.55
CA ALA A 903 -2.35 -25.99 8.56
C ALA A 903 -1.77 -25.50 9.89
N ILE A 904 -0.43 -25.35 9.99
CA ILE A 904 0.21 -24.65 11.10
C ILE A 904 0.39 -23.19 10.67
N PRO A 905 -0.29 -22.21 11.30
CA PRO A 905 -0.23 -20.83 10.83
C PRO A 905 1.19 -20.25 10.81
N ALA A 906 2.02 -20.61 11.80
CA ALA A 906 3.21 -19.85 12.16
C ALA A 906 4.44 -19.99 11.22
N ASN A 907 4.51 -20.99 10.35
CA ASN A 907 5.74 -21.35 9.65
C ASN A 907 5.64 -21.23 8.13
N SER A 908 6.30 -20.18 7.63
CA SER A 908 7.22 -20.21 6.49
C SER A 908 7.02 -21.37 5.48
N GLY A 909 6.19 -21.18 4.44
CA GLY A 909 6.15 -22.20 3.37
C GLY A 909 5.00 -22.22 2.36
N PHE A 910 4.20 -21.17 2.20
CA PHE A 910 2.92 -21.30 1.48
C PHE A 910 3.02 -21.08 -0.04
N ASP A 911 2.24 -21.87 -0.77
CA ASP A 911 2.17 -21.90 -2.23
C ASP A 911 1.65 -20.60 -2.86
N SER A 912 2.10 -20.31 -4.07
CA SER A 912 1.48 -19.33 -4.99
C SER A 912 1.20 -19.95 -6.36
N GLY A 913 0.41 -19.28 -7.20
CA GLY A 913 0.07 -19.75 -8.55
C GLY A 913 -1.28 -20.46 -8.63
N TYR A 914 -1.51 -21.21 -9.71
CA TYR A 914 -2.77 -21.94 -9.95
C TYR A 914 -2.60 -23.41 -9.62
N TRP A 915 -3.40 -23.91 -8.69
CA TRP A 915 -3.25 -25.25 -8.11
C TRP A 915 -4.48 -26.10 -8.36
N LEU A 916 -4.28 -27.25 -9.00
CA LEU A 916 -5.30 -28.28 -9.13
C LEU A 916 -5.10 -29.30 -8.00
N VAL A 917 -5.92 -29.18 -6.96
CA VAL A 917 -5.83 -29.86 -5.66
C VAL A 917 -6.82 -31.01 -5.56
N TYR A 918 -6.46 -32.09 -4.87
CA TYR A 918 -7.30 -33.27 -4.64
C TYR A 918 -7.04 -33.90 -3.27
N GLU A 919 -8.11 -34.16 -2.51
CA GLU A 919 -8.11 -34.99 -1.30
C GLU A 919 -8.64 -36.40 -1.60
N ASN A 920 -7.93 -37.44 -1.18
CA ASN A 920 -8.41 -38.82 -1.37
C ASN A 920 -9.53 -39.22 -0.41
N ARG A 921 -9.60 -38.56 0.75
CA ARG A 921 -10.52 -38.85 1.85
C ARG A 921 -10.57 -37.68 2.85
N ALA A 922 -11.75 -37.48 3.43
CA ALA A 922 -11.99 -36.47 4.46
C ALA A 922 -11.04 -36.62 5.66
N GLY A 923 -10.49 -35.50 6.10
CA GLY A 923 -9.65 -35.36 7.28
C GLY A 923 -8.20 -34.95 7.01
N VAL A 924 -7.79 -34.64 5.78
CA VAL A 924 -6.39 -34.26 5.47
C VAL A 924 -5.97 -33.01 6.25
N GLY A 925 -6.90 -32.08 6.47
CA GLY A 925 -6.61 -30.82 7.14
C GLY A 925 -5.70 -29.94 6.28
N LEU A 926 -5.97 -29.91 4.97
CA LEU A 926 -5.32 -29.01 4.02
C LEU A 926 -5.71 -27.56 4.35
N ALA A 927 -4.76 -26.63 4.27
CA ALA A 927 -5.01 -25.20 4.47
C ALA A 927 -5.05 -24.46 3.14
N ASP A 928 -5.90 -24.94 2.23
CA ASP A 928 -6.10 -24.36 0.90
C ASP A 928 -7.20 -23.27 0.90
N GLY A 929 -7.77 -22.97 2.07
CA GLY A 929 -8.88 -22.02 2.25
C GLY A 929 -10.26 -22.58 1.90
N GLN A 930 -10.37 -23.86 1.52
CA GLN A 930 -11.64 -24.49 1.16
C GLN A 930 -12.14 -25.44 2.25
N PRO A 931 -13.42 -25.84 2.22
CA PRO A 931 -13.90 -27.01 2.96
C PRO A 931 -13.28 -28.30 2.44
N ASP A 932 -13.11 -29.27 3.35
CA ASP A 932 -12.79 -30.68 3.09
C ASP A 932 -13.64 -31.26 1.95
N HIS A 933 -12.99 -31.78 0.90
CA HIS A 933 -13.58 -32.02 -0.44
C HIS A 933 -13.17 -33.36 -1.09
N PRO A 934 -13.28 -34.50 -0.37
CA PRO A 934 -12.76 -35.79 -0.85
C PRO A 934 -13.39 -36.29 -2.15
N GLY A 935 -12.54 -36.73 -3.08
CA GLY A 935 -12.97 -37.22 -4.40
C GLY A 935 -13.33 -36.13 -5.41
N VAL A 936 -13.12 -34.86 -5.04
CA VAL A 936 -13.29 -33.67 -5.89
C VAL A 936 -11.92 -33.08 -6.17
N TRP A 937 -11.74 -32.55 -7.38
CA TRP A 937 -10.61 -31.71 -7.74
C TRP A 937 -11.04 -30.25 -7.69
N HIS A 938 -10.30 -29.42 -6.96
CA HIS A 938 -10.46 -27.97 -6.92
C HIS A 938 -9.35 -27.30 -7.74
N LEU A 939 -9.71 -26.35 -8.62
CA LEU A 939 -8.75 -25.41 -9.18
C LEU A 939 -8.78 -24.12 -8.36
N LEU A 940 -7.66 -23.82 -7.72
CA LEU A 940 -7.46 -22.65 -6.87
C LEU A 940 -6.49 -21.67 -7.52
N GLN A 941 -6.70 -20.39 -7.29
CA GLN A 941 -5.64 -19.39 -7.34
C GLN A 941 -5.12 -19.21 -5.91
N ALA A 942 -3.88 -19.59 -5.64
CA ALA A 942 -3.22 -19.29 -4.37
C ALA A 942 -2.70 -17.84 -4.41
N THR A 943 -3.32 -16.98 -3.60
CA THR A 943 -3.04 -15.53 -3.50
C THR A 943 -2.58 -15.21 -2.10
N ASN A 944 -1.26 -15.17 -1.92
CA ASN A 944 -0.66 -15.03 -0.61
C ASN A 944 0.24 -13.80 -0.56
N ASP A 945 -0.40 -12.63 -0.64
CA ASP A 945 0.24 -11.33 -0.85
C ASP A 945 -0.03 -10.31 0.28
N GLY A 946 -0.64 -10.75 1.38
CA GLY A 946 -1.09 -9.89 2.48
C GLY A 946 -2.32 -9.01 2.17
N ARG A 947 -2.74 -8.89 0.89
CA ARG A 947 -3.92 -8.11 0.48
C ARG A 947 -5.19 -8.94 0.41
N SER A 948 -5.04 -10.17 -0.04
CA SER A 948 -6.14 -11.08 -0.25
C SER A 948 -6.77 -11.47 1.09
N ALA A 949 -8.08 -11.26 1.25
CA ALA A 949 -8.80 -11.58 2.49
C ALA A 949 -8.82 -13.10 2.79
N THR A 950 -8.53 -13.92 1.77
CA THR A 950 -8.34 -15.37 1.84
C THR A 950 -7.03 -15.76 1.15
N ILE A 951 -6.36 -16.78 1.67
CA ILE A 951 -5.10 -17.34 1.14
C ILE A 951 -5.23 -17.99 -0.25
N SER A 952 -6.47 -18.28 -0.67
CA SER A 952 -6.78 -18.71 -2.05
C SER A 952 -8.15 -18.22 -2.50
N SER A 953 -8.42 -18.35 -3.80
CA SER A 953 -9.74 -18.23 -4.43
C SER A 953 -10.06 -19.47 -5.27
N LEU A 954 -11.23 -20.07 -5.06
CA LEU A 954 -11.73 -21.20 -5.84
C LEU A 954 -12.21 -20.73 -7.23
N LEU A 955 -11.55 -21.21 -8.29
CA LEU A 955 -11.87 -20.87 -9.68
C LEU A 955 -12.86 -21.87 -10.31
N ALA A 956 -12.68 -23.16 -10.04
CA ALA A 956 -13.52 -24.25 -10.54
C ALA A 956 -13.39 -25.50 -9.68
N GLN A 957 -14.34 -26.43 -9.84
CA GLN A 957 -14.27 -27.76 -9.22
C GLN A 957 -14.85 -28.85 -10.13
N SER A 958 -14.40 -30.09 -9.98
CA SER A 958 -14.95 -31.25 -10.71
C SER A 958 -14.71 -32.57 -9.99
N THR A 959 -15.69 -33.47 -10.00
CA THR A 959 -15.58 -34.78 -9.32
C THR A 959 -14.79 -35.78 -10.16
N ASN A 960 -14.17 -36.78 -9.53
CA ASN A 960 -13.54 -37.91 -10.23
C ASN A 960 -14.47 -38.53 -11.30
N ALA A 961 -15.77 -38.65 -11.01
CA ALA A 961 -16.75 -39.22 -11.93
C ALA A 961 -17.01 -38.33 -13.17
N ALA A 962 -16.95 -37.00 -13.03
CA ALA A 962 -17.06 -36.07 -14.16
C ALA A 962 -15.81 -36.11 -15.06
N LEU A 963 -14.64 -36.36 -14.48
CA LEU A 963 -13.33 -36.42 -15.15
C LEU A 963 -12.95 -37.83 -15.65
N ALA A 964 -13.89 -38.78 -15.61
CA ALA A 964 -13.69 -40.20 -15.95
C ALA A 964 -12.56 -40.90 -15.16
N ILE A 965 -12.18 -40.36 -14.01
CA ILE A 965 -11.11 -40.88 -13.14
C ILE A 965 -11.62 -42.10 -12.38
N THR A 966 -10.87 -43.20 -12.45
CA THR A 966 -11.04 -44.36 -11.57
C THR A 966 -9.96 -44.32 -10.48
N PRO A 967 -10.31 -44.06 -9.20
CA PRO A 967 -9.33 -44.05 -8.12
C PRO A 967 -8.59 -45.39 -8.00
N GLY A 968 -7.30 -45.32 -7.69
CA GLY A 968 -6.37 -46.45 -7.75
C GLY A 968 -5.73 -46.66 -9.12
N GLN A 969 -5.83 -45.68 -10.04
CA GLN A 969 -5.21 -45.68 -11.36
C GLN A 969 -4.53 -44.33 -11.64
N TRP A 970 -3.74 -44.29 -12.72
CA TRP A 970 -3.17 -43.06 -13.27
C TRP A 970 -4.18 -42.33 -14.17
N ALA A 971 -4.11 -41.00 -14.20
CA ALA A 971 -4.90 -40.14 -15.09
C ALA A 971 -3.97 -39.16 -15.83
N GLU A 972 -4.29 -38.81 -17.08
CA GLU A 972 -3.56 -37.78 -17.83
C GLU A 972 -4.00 -36.39 -17.32
N PHE A 973 -3.08 -35.48 -17.05
CA PHE A 973 -3.40 -34.09 -16.75
C PHE A 973 -2.83 -33.14 -17.81
N HIS A 974 -3.45 -31.97 -17.95
CA HIS A 974 -2.90 -30.87 -18.74
C HIS A 974 -3.25 -29.53 -18.08
N LEU A 975 -2.20 -28.77 -17.75
CA LEU A 975 -2.24 -27.40 -17.24
C LEU A 975 -1.56 -26.46 -18.26
N SER A 976 -2.08 -25.25 -18.43
CA SER A 976 -1.55 -24.30 -19.42
C SER A 976 -1.74 -22.85 -19.01
N ILE A 977 -0.69 -22.04 -19.18
CA ILE A 977 -0.72 -20.57 -19.04
C ILE A 977 -0.26 -19.90 -20.34
N ASN A 978 -1.01 -18.89 -20.79
CA ASN A 978 -0.74 -18.17 -22.02
C ASN A 978 -1.23 -16.70 -21.96
N LYS A 979 -0.37 -15.78 -21.53
CA LYS A 979 -0.69 -14.34 -21.51
C LYS A 979 -0.86 -13.68 -22.88
N PHE A 980 -0.47 -14.37 -23.94
CA PHE A 980 -0.60 -13.91 -25.33
C PHE A 980 -1.92 -14.38 -25.97
N ALA A 981 -2.69 -15.23 -25.28
CA ALA A 981 -3.99 -15.72 -25.75
C ALA A 981 -5.11 -14.68 -25.57
N SER A 982 -6.25 -14.96 -26.21
CA SER A 982 -7.51 -14.28 -25.89
C SER A 982 -7.85 -14.49 -24.41
N PRO A 983 -8.55 -13.55 -23.73
CA PRO A 983 -9.02 -13.75 -22.36
C PRO A 983 -9.89 -15.00 -22.13
N GLY A 984 -10.35 -15.71 -23.17
CA GLY A 984 -11.00 -17.01 -23.01
C GLY A 984 -10.05 -18.19 -22.76
N ASP A 985 -8.75 -18.04 -23.05
CA ASP A 985 -7.81 -19.15 -23.21
C ASP A 985 -6.46 -18.95 -22.47
N GLN A 986 -6.40 -18.01 -21.52
CA GLN A 986 -5.15 -17.65 -20.83
C GLN A 986 -4.75 -18.66 -19.76
N LEU A 987 -5.72 -19.25 -19.06
CA LEU A 987 -5.53 -20.32 -18.08
C LEU A 987 -6.44 -21.49 -18.45
N VAL A 988 -5.86 -22.70 -18.54
CA VAL A 988 -6.59 -23.94 -18.83
C VAL A 988 -6.13 -25.05 -17.89
N ALA A 989 -7.08 -25.80 -17.32
CA ALA A 989 -6.83 -26.98 -16.50
C ALA A 989 -7.78 -28.12 -16.89
N SER A 990 -7.24 -29.34 -17.01
CA SER A 990 -7.97 -30.51 -17.49
C SER A 990 -7.37 -31.83 -17.00
N ILE A 991 -8.20 -32.86 -16.82
CA ILE A 991 -7.79 -34.24 -16.55
C ILE A 991 -8.51 -35.18 -17.54
N ASN A 992 -7.81 -36.18 -18.06
CA ASN A 992 -8.25 -37.11 -19.11
C ASN A 992 -8.79 -36.39 -20.37
N ASN A 993 -8.21 -35.22 -20.68
CA ASN A 993 -8.67 -34.27 -21.71
C ASN A 993 -10.12 -33.76 -21.52
N ILE A 994 -10.65 -33.80 -20.29
CA ILE A 994 -11.90 -33.17 -19.88
C ILE A 994 -11.55 -31.88 -19.13
N GLU A 995 -12.10 -30.75 -19.58
CA GLU A 995 -11.80 -29.42 -19.04
C GLU A 995 -12.48 -29.20 -17.67
N ILE A 996 -11.70 -28.72 -16.72
CA ILE A 996 -12.12 -28.26 -15.40
C ILE A 996 -12.29 -26.73 -15.43
N PHE A 997 -11.38 -26.04 -16.12
CA PHE A 997 -11.40 -24.60 -16.33
C PHE A 997 -10.76 -24.23 -17.68
N ARG A 998 -11.32 -23.19 -18.31
CA ARG A 998 -10.78 -22.47 -19.47
C ARG A 998 -11.25 -21.02 -19.33
N GLY A 999 -10.33 -20.06 -19.24
CA GLY A 999 -10.70 -18.67 -19.00
C GLY A 999 -9.52 -17.70 -18.88
N PRO A 1000 -9.77 -16.48 -18.38
CA PRO A 1000 -8.74 -15.46 -18.20
C PRO A 1000 -7.89 -15.78 -16.98
N PHE A 1001 -6.75 -15.09 -16.84
CA PHE A 1001 -6.15 -14.98 -15.52
C PHE A 1001 -7.09 -14.20 -14.58
N PRO A 1002 -7.31 -14.68 -13.34
CA PRO A 1002 -7.92 -13.89 -12.29
C PRO A 1002 -7.14 -12.59 -11.99
N ALA A 1003 -7.80 -11.63 -11.35
CA ALA A 1003 -7.13 -10.42 -10.86
C ALA A 1003 -6.00 -10.78 -9.88
N GLY A 1004 -4.85 -10.12 -10.02
CA GLY A 1004 -3.64 -10.41 -9.22
C GLY A 1004 -3.00 -11.78 -9.47
N GLY A 1005 -3.50 -12.57 -10.43
CA GLY A 1005 -2.95 -13.89 -10.75
C GLY A 1005 -1.62 -13.81 -11.51
N PRO A 1006 -0.61 -14.64 -11.18
CA PRO A 1006 0.65 -14.66 -11.91
C PRO A 1006 0.45 -15.12 -13.36
N THR A 1007 1.32 -14.64 -14.26
CA THR A 1007 1.27 -14.94 -15.70
C THR A 1007 2.44 -15.80 -16.19
N SER A 1008 3.42 -16.04 -15.31
CA SER A 1008 4.56 -16.93 -15.50
C SER A 1008 5.00 -17.53 -14.16
N GLY A 1009 5.70 -18.66 -14.17
CA GLY A 1009 6.12 -19.39 -12.96
C GLY A 1009 6.26 -20.88 -13.22
N ALA A 1010 6.96 -21.56 -12.33
CA ALA A 1010 7.28 -22.98 -12.43
C ALA A 1010 6.02 -23.88 -12.45
N PHE A 1011 6.22 -25.13 -12.86
CA PHE A 1011 5.32 -26.23 -12.54
C PHE A 1011 5.73 -26.85 -11.20
N ALA A 1012 4.77 -27.27 -10.39
CA ALA A 1012 5.05 -27.95 -9.13
C ALA A 1012 4.10 -29.11 -8.84
N ALA A 1013 4.59 -30.07 -8.06
CA ALA A 1013 3.83 -31.19 -7.53
C ALA A 1013 3.87 -31.14 -6.00
N GLY A 1014 2.74 -30.80 -5.39
CA GLY A 1014 2.56 -30.70 -3.95
C GLY A 1014 2.02 -32.00 -3.35
N PHE A 1015 2.40 -32.32 -2.11
CA PHE A 1015 1.91 -33.47 -1.35
C PHE A 1015 1.77 -33.12 0.13
N ARG A 1016 0.72 -33.64 0.79
CA ARG A 1016 0.57 -33.57 2.25
C ARG A 1016 -0.22 -34.75 2.83
N GLU A 1017 0.24 -35.28 3.95
CA GLU A 1017 -0.37 -36.39 4.70
C GLU A 1017 -1.06 -35.92 6.01
N THR A 1018 -1.94 -36.75 6.59
CA THR A 1018 -2.59 -36.45 7.89
C THR A 1018 -1.70 -36.61 9.13
N ASN A 1019 -0.65 -37.41 9.03
CA ASN A 1019 -0.15 -38.15 10.19
C ASN A 1019 1.00 -37.47 10.93
N GLY A 1020 1.68 -36.47 10.36
CA GLY A 1020 2.83 -35.80 10.98
C GLY A 1020 3.94 -36.79 11.37
N GLY A 1021 4.17 -37.77 10.50
CA GLY A 1021 5.04 -38.91 10.78
C GLY A 1021 5.20 -39.82 9.57
N THR A 1022 5.89 -40.96 9.75
CA THR A 1022 6.41 -41.77 8.66
C THR A 1022 5.33 -42.32 7.72
N VAL A 1023 5.26 -41.71 6.53
CA VAL A 1023 4.47 -42.17 5.37
C VAL A 1023 4.96 -43.52 4.83
N THR A 1024 4.02 -44.30 4.29
CA THR A 1024 4.29 -45.62 3.71
C THR A 1024 4.98 -45.51 2.34
N SER A 1025 5.24 -46.64 1.65
CA SER A 1025 5.88 -46.61 0.33
C SER A 1025 4.99 -46.04 -0.77
N ASP A 1026 3.69 -46.26 -0.68
CA ASP A 1026 2.66 -45.90 -1.67
C ASP A 1026 2.14 -44.47 -1.57
N GLU A 1027 2.19 -43.84 -0.39
CA GLU A 1027 1.83 -42.42 -0.20
C GLU A 1027 2.70 -41.47 -1.02
N GLY A 1028 2.17 -40.33 -1.45
CA GLY A 1028 2.92 -39.32 -2.20
C GLY A 1028 2.14 -38.79 -3.39
N ASN A 1029 2.51 -37.62 -3.89
CA ASN A 1029 2.06 -37.18 -5.21
C ASN A 1029 3.00 -37.80 -6.26
N TRP A 1030 2.51 -38.83 -6.94
CA TRP A 1030 3.24 -39.57 -7.97
C TRP A 1030 2.90 -39.03 -9.35
N ILE A 1031 3.93 -38.62 -10.08
CA ILE A 1031 3.81 -38.08 -11.45
C ILE A 1031 4.82 -38.72 -12.40
N ASP A 1032 4.47 -38.82 -13.67
CA ASP A 1032 5.34 -39.38 -14.70
C ASP A 1032 5.07 -38.80 -16.10
N GLY A 1033 6.03 -38.95 -17.02
CA GLY A 1033 5.90 -38.57 -18.42
C GLY A 1033 5.62 -37.08 -18.63
N LEU A 1034 6.29 -36.19 -17.89
CA LEU A 1034 6.02 -34.75 -17.98
C LEU A 1034 6.47 -34.19 -19.33
N GLU A 1035 5.54 -33.68 -20.12
CA GLU A 1035 5.81 -32.98 -21.38
C GLU A 1035 5.62 -31.48 -21.18
N PHE A 1036 6.69 -30.71 -21.34
CA PHE A 1036 6.71 -29.25 -21.28
C PHE A 1036 6.83 -28.69 -22.70
N THR A 1037 5.84 -27.92 -23.16
CA THR A 1037 5.85 -27.32 -24.51
C THR A 1037 5.51 -25.84 -24.51
N ALA A 1038 6.00 -25.15 -25.53
CA ALA A 1038 5.58 -23.82 -25.92
C ALA A 1038 4.95 -23.88 -27.32
N THR A 1039 3.76 -23.30 -27.50
CA THR A 1039 3.13 -23.22 -28.83
C THR A 1039 2.90 -21.76 -29.25
N GLY A 1040 3.69 -21.29 -30.21
CA GLY A 1040 3.61 -19.92 -30.73
C GLY A 1040 4.92 -19.49 -31.39
N THR A 1041 4.91 -18.34 -32.07
CA THR A 1041 6.13 -17.57 -32.33
C THR A 1041 6.51 -16.81 -31.06
N PRO A 1042 7.81 -16.71 -30.70
CA PRO A 1042 8.25 -15.76 -29.69
C PRO A 1042 7.80 -14.35 -30.06
N ALA A 1043 7.36 -13.57 -29.07
CA ALA A 1043 7.35 -12.12 -29.25
C ALA A 1043 8.80 -11.65 -29.40
N GLU A 1044 9.08 -10.75 -30.36
CA GLU A 1044 10.37 -10.04 -30.36
C GLU A 1044 10.41 -9.19 -29.09
N VAL A 1045 11.17 -9.64 -28.08
CA VAL A 1045 11.34 -8.92 -26.83
C VAL A 1045 12.14 -7.66 -27.13
N ALA A 1046 11.43 -6.54 -27.25
CA ALA A 1046 12.02 -5.23 -27.12
C ALA A 1046 12.62 -5.14 -25.72
N GLN A 1047 13.95 -5.31 -25.64
CA GLN A 1047 14.71 -4.88 -24.47
C GLN A 1047 14.41 -3.39 -24.22
N TRP A 1048 14.48 -2.96 -22.95
CA TRP A 1048 14.27 -1.58 -22.49
C TRP A 1048 12.81 -1.11 -22.35
N GLU A 1049 12.06 -1.73 -21.43
CA GLU A 1049 11.16 -0.98 -20.55
C GLU A 1049 11.66 -1.07 -19.09
N LEU A 1050 12.81 -0.43 -18.84
CA LEU A 1050 13.22 -0.03 -17.50
C LEU A 1050 12.51 1.28 -17.16
N TYR A 1051 11.41 1.19 -16.40
CA TYR A 1051 10.76 2.34 -15.76
C TYR A 1051 11.54 2.78 -14.53
#